data_AF-A0A9D1U2Q7-F1
#
_entry.id   AF-A0A9D1U2Q7-F1
#
_cell.length_a   1.000
_cell.length_b   1.000
_cell.length_c   1.000
_cell.angle_alpha   90.00
_cell.angle_beta   90.00
_cell.angle_gamma   90.00
#
_symmetry.space_group_name_H-M   'P 1'
#
loop_
_entity.id
_entity.type
_entity.pdbx_description
1 polymer ?
#
loop_
_entity_poly.entity_id
_entity_poly.type
_entity_poly.pdbx_seq_one_letter_code
_entity_poly.pdbx_strand_id
1 'polypeptide(L)'
;MTAAPSIKTRDYWFDNAKALLIISVVVGHFATSSQINGQEWVNDIAKFIYFFHMPVFMMISGRFSRGRVDRKETEKAICQLLLPYGTLQLLMLLLNSFLGSTISAKSIFSPQFGLWYFLTLFLYIIITPYLKKWRFLFPAALLCAIGVFFLTDPLPYGLQRMVSFYPFFLAGYYTSSYSFSFCRKPWFRLLSVLILLGLFVFMQWKGTSVRTDLFTLKEVVWDIEGSGFWLSAEFVIHYILAFFCFFLIMGISPQKKMFFSYVGTHSVYAYGLHLFLIVFLRATMEPVSGRLAAVLWLLAGIPLTFLLTSPPVRWIFRPFLEPSSLWKKSEASSIPQPTSSPVHAGERDYWFDNAKAILIILVVMGHLSTGPVVQDQDWAHYLARFIYFFHMPVFMVISGRFSRGRVDRREYGKAFLSLLVPFVILQALLLLLRGALGLSVTFSHVIVPQYGSWYFPVLFLFLMITPLLRKFRFLLTAAVLVAAGCFFLADPLPVVLQRAVEFYPFFLFGYYLSDCSFSVCSKPWFRWISVLFFACLFLFFMIGNGRSIPTNLYTFEWVIWDLDRTEETLAFQYFTHYALSFVCFFMVMGLLPRRKVFFSYIGTHSLYVYGLHLFIAYTLRRLLPPISSVSLSFLYILLSVPLAFLLASPPVRRIFRPILEPKTLFDAWKEKKHSATKS
;
A
#
# COMPACT_ATOMS: atom_id res chain seq x y z
N MET A 1 24.79 41.36 16.17
CA MET A 1 25.72 40.44 15.49
C MET A 1 25.06 39.06 15.42
N THR A 2 24.42 38.74 14.29
CA THR A 2 23.88 37.41 14.01
C THR A 2 25.04 36.46 13.74
N ALA A 3 25.23 35.48 14.62
CA ALA A 3 26.25 34.45 14.45
C ALA A 3 26.14 33.81 13.06
N ALA A 4 27.24 33.85 12.30
CA ALA A 4 27.33 33.17 11.02
C ALA A 4 27.01 31.68 11.19
N PRO A 5 26.22 31.07 10.30
CA PRO A 5 25.90 29.65 10.41
C PRO A 5 27.18 28.82 10.31
N SER A 6 27.50 28.06 11.37
CA SER A 6 28.64 27.15 11.38
C SER A 6 28.53 26.17 10.20
N ILE A 7 29.50 26.18 9.30
CA ILE A 7 29.57 25.22 8.18
C ILE A 7 29.74 23.84 8.79
N LYS A 8 28.68 23.02 8.78
CA LYS A 8 28.76 21.62 9.20
C LYS A 8 29.68 20.87 8.24
N THR A 9 30.87 20.53 8.69
CA THR A 9 31.81 19.67 7.95
C THR A 9 31.17 18.29 7.75
N ARG A 10 31.25 17.77 6.52
CA ARG A 10 30.64 16.49 6.14
C ARG A 10 31.39 15.33 6.80
N ASP A 11 30.67 14.45 7.50
CA ASP A 11 31.25 13.26 8.11
C ASP A 11 31.39 12.13 7.07
N TYR A 12 32.63 11.87 6.63
CA TYR A 12 32.95 10.84 5.63
C TYR A 12 32.83 9.41 6.18
N TRP A 13 32.76 9.22 7.49
CA TRP A 13 32.73 7.90 8.10
C TRP A 13 31.53 7.05 7.64
N PHE A 14 30.34 7.66 7.61
CA PHE A 14 29.13 7.00 7.10
C PHE A 14 29.10 6.85 5.58
N ASP A 15 29.71 7.80 4.85
CA ASP A 15 29.84 7.68 3.40
C ASP A 15 30.75 6.51 3.03
N ASN A 16 31.88 6.33 3.74
CA ASN A 16 32.77 5.18 3.55
C ASN A 16 32.09 3.86 3.93
N ALA A 17 31.34 3.82 5.04
CA ALA A 17 30.58 2.63 5.41
C ALA A 17 29.55 2.25 4.32
N LYS A 18 28.78 3.22 3.81
CA LYS A 18 27.83 2.98 2.70
C LYS A 18 28.53 2.51 1.42
N ALA A 19 29.74 3.02 1.15
CA ALA A 19 30.52 2.58 0.00
C ALA A 19 30.94 1.11 0.11
N LEU A 20 31.45 0.69 1.28
CA LEU A 20 31.77 -0.72 1.53
C LEU A 20 30.53 -1.61 1.36
N LEU A 21 29.42 -1.22 1.98
CA LEU A 21 28.18 -1.97 1.93
C LEU A 21 27.60 -2.08 0.52
N ILE A 22 27.62 -1.01 -0.28
CA ILE A 22 27.06 -1.06 -1.64
C ILE A 22 27.93 -1.87 -2.59
N ILE A 23 29.25 -1.81 -2.44
CA ILE A 23 30.16 -2.71 -3.17
C ILE A 23 29.85 -4.16 -2.79
N SER A 24 29.67 -4.46 -1.50
CA SER A 24 29.26 -5.80 -1.05
C SER A 24 27.93 -6.23 -1.66
N VAL A 25 26.92 -5.36 -1.74
CA VAL A 25 25.63 -5.67 -2.39
C VAL A 25 25.82 -6.12 -3.83
N VAL A 26 26.57 -5.35 -4.62
CA VAL A 26 26.77 -5.65 -6.04
C VAL A 26 27.54 -6.97 -6.20
N VAL A 27 28.63 -7.16 -5.45
CA VAL A 27 29.39 -8.43 -5.44
C VAL A 27 28.52 -9.61 -5.01
N GLY A 28 27.68 -9.42 -3.97
CA GLY A 28 26.76 -10.45 -3.49
C GLY A 28 25.70 -10.83 -4.53
N HIS A 29 25.24 -9.91 -5.37
CA HIS A 29 24.31 -10.23 -6.46
C HIS A 29 24.97 -10.90 -7.66
N PHE A 30 26.26 -10.65 -7.89
CA PHE A 30 27.08 -11.43 -8.82
C PHE A 30 27.30 -12.85 -8.29
N ALA A 31 27.53 -13.01 -6.98
CA ALA A 31 27.71 -14.30 -6.31
C ALA A 31 26.43 -15.16 -6.27
N THR A 32 25.26 -14.53 -6.07
CA THR A 32 23.95 -15.20 -6.11
C THR A 32 23.35 -15.31 -7.51
N SER A 33 24.14 -15.02 -8.55
CA SER A 33 23.69 -15.13 -9.93
C SER A 33 23.69 -16.59 -10.37
N SER A 34 22.65 -17.00 -11.11
CA SER A 34 22.62 -18.30 -11.82
C SER A 34 23.75 -18.47 -12.84
N GLN A 35 24.51 -17.40 -13.07
CA GLN A 35 25.73 -17.37 -13.87
C GLN A 35 26.90 -18.09 -13.20
N ILE A 36 26.89 -18.34 -11.89
CA ILE A 36 27.91 -19.18 -11.24
C ILE A 36 27.19 -20.38 -10.61
N ASN A 37 27.12 -21.47 -11.38
CA ASN A 37 26.56 -22.74 -10.90
C ASN A 37 27.67 -23.69 -10.46
N GLY A 38 27.43 -24.44 -9.37
CA GLY A 38 28.30 -25.53 -8.92
C GLY A 38 29.55 -25.12 -8.13
N GLN A 39 29.66 -23.86 -7.67
CA GLN A 39 30.80 -23.39 -6.87
C GLN A 39 30.38 -22.98 -5.45
N GLU A 40 30.44 -23.91 -4.50
CA GLU A 40 29.95 -23.71 -3.12
C GLU A 40 30.60 -22.51 -2.40
N TRP A 41 31.91 -22.32 -2.60
CA TRP A 41 32.65 -21.20 -1.99
C TRP A 41 32.10 -19.81 -2.37
N VAL A 42 31.49 -19.68 -3.56
CA VAL A 42 30.84 -18.43 -4.02
C VAL A 42 29.52 -18.20 -3.28
N ASN A 43 28.77 -19.27 -3.03
CA ASN A 43 27.56 -19.21 -2.23
C ASN A 43 27.90 -18.81 -0.78
N ASP A 44 29.01 -19.28 -0.23
CA ASP A 44 29.44 -18.91 1.12
C ASP A 44 29.89 -17.44 1.22
N ILE A 45 30.50 -16.89 0.17
CA ILE A 45 30.74 -15.43 0.05
C ILE A 45 29.41 -14.68 0.03
N ALA A 46 28.43 -15.16 -0.74
CA ALA A 46 27.10 -14.55 -0.77
C ALA A 46 26.45 -14.56 0.62
N LYS A 47 26.42 -15.71 1.31
CA LYS A 47 25.89 -15.83 2.68
C LYS A 47 26.56 -14.82 3.62
N PHE A 48 27.89 -14.75 3.61
CA PHE A 48 28.65 -13.82 4.43
C PHE A 48 28.29 -12.35 4.16
N ILE A 49 28.13 -11.96 2.89
CA ILE A 49 27.70 -10.61 2.53
C ILE A 49 26.27 -10.35 3.01
N TYR A 50 25.35 -11.27 2.74
CA TYR A 50 23.92 -11.16 3.07
C TYR A 50 23.65 -11.11 4.57
N PHE A 51 24.56 -11.68 5.35
CA PHE A 51 24.53 -11.65 6.80
C PHE A 51 24.48 -10.23 7.38
N PHE A 52 25.24 -9.27 6.84
CA PHE A 52 25.36 -7.95 7.45
C PHE A 52 24.88 -6.78 6.59
N HIS A 53 24.93 -6.86 5.25
CA HIS A 53 24.85 -5.64 4.46
C HIS A 53 23.50 -4.90 4.58
N MET A 54 22.36 -5.61 4.50
CA MET A 54 21.03 -4.99 4.65
C MET A 54 20.71 -4.56 6.09
N PRO A 55 20.96 -5.39 7.14
CA PRO A 55 20.81 -4.95 8.52
C PRO A 55 21.56 -3.64 8.81
N VAL A 56 22.83 -3.57 8.38
CA VAL A 56 23.67 -2.39 8.60
C VAL A 56 23.17 -1.18 7.78
N PHE A 57 22.77 -1.37 6.51
CA PHE A 57 22.13 -0.31 5.72
C PHE A 57 20.86 0.22 6.36
N MET A 58 20.03 -0.66 6.94
CA MET A 58 18.80 -0.28 7.63
C MET A 58 19.06 0.53 8.90
N MET A 59 20.06 0.14 9.70
CA MET A 59 20.48 0.93 10.87
C MET A 59 21.03 2.30 10.47
N ILE A 60 21.89 2.39 9.45
CA ILE A 60 22.38 3.67 8.92
C ILE A 60 21.20 4.54 8.46
N SER A 61 20.27 3.97 7.70
CA SER A 61 19.09 4.70 7.20
C SER A 61 18.16 5.18 8.31
N GLY A 62 17.92 4.36 9.34
CA GLY A 62 17.18 4.75 10.53
C GLY A 62 17.80 5.96 11.22
N ARG A 63 19.13 5.93 11.38
CA ARG A 63 19.91 7.00 12.01
C ARG A 63 19.74 8.35 11.31
N PHE A 64 19.82 8.37 9.98
CA PHE A 64 19.63 9.59 9.16
C PHE A 64 18.15 9.96 8.96
N SER A 65 17.21 9.14 9.42
CA SER A 65 15.78 9.40 9.25
C SER A 65 15.15 10.15 10.43
N ARG A 66 15.82 10.29 11.59
CA ARG A 66 15.24 10.93 12.79
C ARG A 66 14.60 12.29 12.52
N GLY A 67 15.35 13.22 11.91
CA GLY A 67 14.81 14.55 11.58
C GLY A 67 13.65 14.54 10.58
N ARG A 68 13.70 13.64 9.58
CA ARG A 68 12.65 13.52 8.55
C ARG A 68 11.36 12.95 9.12
N VAL A 69 11.48 11.90 9.94
CA VAL A 69 10.38 11.23 10.65
C VAL A 69 9.74 12.21 11.64
N ASP A 70 10.54 12.96 12.40
CA ASP A 70 10.04 13.88 13.42
C ASP A 70 9.24 15.04 12.82
N ARG A 71 9.67 15.55 11.67
CA ARG A 71 9.01 16.63 10.92
C ARG A 71 7.91 16.15 9.97
N LYS A 72 7.69 14.83 9.85
CA LYS A 72 6.75 14.22 8.90
C LYS A 72 7.00 14.68 7.47
N GLU A 73 8.25 14.66 7.02
CA GLU A 73 8.67 15.06 5.66
C GLU A 73 8.25 14.02 4.59
N THR A 74 6.95 13.71 4.52
CA THR A 74 6.35 12.72 3.62
C THR A 74 6.62 13.04 2.15
N GLU A 75 6.55 14.31 1.74
CA GLU A 75 6.86 14.73 0.36
C GLU A 75 8.25 14.34 -0.07
N LYS A 76 9.22 14.64 0.81
CA LYS A 76 10.61 14.34 0.54
C LYS A 76 10.83 12.84 0.48
N ALA A 77 10.17 12.07 1.34
CA ALA A 77 10.19 10.62 1.27
C ALA A 77 9.60 10.08 -0.05
N ILE A 78 8.51 10.68 -0.54
CA ILE A 78 7.92 10.32 -1.84
C ILE A 78 8.92 10.59 -2.97
N CYS A 79 9.45 11.82 -3.03
CA CYS A 79 10.37 12.20 -4.10
C CYS A 79 11.71 11.45 -4.05
N GLN A 80 12.19 11.06 -2.86
CA GLN A 80 13.50 10.43 -2.72
C GLN A 80 13.46 8.90 -2.69
N LEU A 81 12.30 8.29 -2.44
CA LEU A 81 12.17 6.84 -2.26
C LEU A 81 11.05 6.25 -3.11
N LEU A 82 9.82 6.76 -2.98
CA LEU A 82 8.66 6.15 -3.67
C LEU A 82 8.69 6.37 -5.19
N LEU A 83 9.03 7.58 -5.64
CA LEU A 83 9.11 7.87 -7.08
C LEU A 83 10.26 7.09 -7.75
N PRO A 84 11.50 7.10 -7.22
CA PRO A 84 12.56 6.22 -7.72
C PRO A 84 12.16 4.75 -7.71
N TYR A 85 11.52 4.26 -6.64
CA TYR A 85 11.00 2.90 -6.58
C TYR A 85 10.04 2.61 -7.73
N GLY A 86 8.99 3.43 -7.90
CA GLY A 86 7.98 3.22 -8.92
C GLY A 86 8.56 3.25 -10.34
N THR A 87 9.49 4.17 -10.59
CA THR A 87 10.19 4.24 -11.88
C THR A 87 11.06 3.00 -12.12
N LEU A 88 11.88 2.59 -11.15
CA LEU A 88 12.73 1.41 -11.30
C LEU A 88 11.90 0.12 -11.41
N GLN A 89 10.80 0.02 -10.65
CA GLN A 89 9.87 -1.10 -10.71
C GLN A 89 9.25 -1.21 -12.11
N LEU A 90 8.75 -0.11 -12.66
CA LEU A 90 8.19 -0.09 -14.01
C LEU A 90 9.24 -0.48 -15.06
N LEU A 91 10.43 0.12 -15.01
CA LEU A 91 11.51 -0.21 -15.93
C LEU A 91 11.91 -1.69 -15.83
N MET A 92 11.90 -2.27 -14.64
CA MET A 92 12.24 -3.68 -14.43
C MET A 92 11.16 -4.61 -14.99
N LEU A 93 9.88 -4.25 -14.85
CA LEU A 93 8.78 -5.00 -15.46
C LEU A 93 8.86 -4.94 -16.99
N LEU A 94 9.18 -3.77 -17.56
CA LEU A 94 9.38 -3.61 -18.99
C LEU A 94 10.59 -4.41 -19.49
N LEU A 95 11.71 -4.42 -18.74
CA LEU A 95 12.88 -5.24 -19.06
C LEU A 95 12.53 -6.73 -19.04
N ASN A 96 11.89 -7.22 -17.98
CA ASN A 96 11.48 -8.62 -17.90
C ASN A 96 10.50 -8.99 -19.02
N SER A 97 9.59 -8.08 -19.38
CA SER A 97 8.66 -8.28 -20.49
C SER A 97 9.35 -8.33 -21.85
N PHE A 98 10.32 -7.44 -22.08
CA PHE A 98 11.19 -7.49 -23.26
C PHE A 98 11.98 -8.81 -23.34
N LEU A 99 12.37 -9.37 -22.19
CA LEU A 99 13.04 -10.66 -22.07
C LEU A 99 12.06 -11.87 -22.11
N GLY A 100 10.79 -11.66 -22.43
CA GLY A 100 9.79 -12.71 -22.65
C GLY A 100 8.91 -13.07 -21.45
N SER A 101 8.99 -12.35 -20.33
CA SER A 101 8.11 -12.58 -19.18
C SER A 101 6.76 -11.88 -19.34
N THR A 102 5.66 -12.48 -18.88
CA THR A 102 4.37 -11.80 -18.82
C THR A 102 4.27 -10.87 -17.62
N ILE A 103 3.66 -9.69 -17.78
CA ILE A 103 3.42 -8.76 -16.67
C ILE A 103 2.17 -9.21 -15.93
N SER A 104 2.38 -9.71 -14.71
CA SER A 104 1.30 -10.11 -13.79
C SER A 104 1.03 -9.05 -12.74
N ALA A 105 -0.19 -8.98 -12.20
CA ALA A 105 -0.52 -8.16 -11.04
C ALA A 105 0.39 -8.47 -9.84
N LYS A 106 0.71 -9.75 -9.61
CA LYS A 106 1.68 -10.14 -8.59
C LYS A 106 3.05 -9.48 -8.81
N SER A 107 3.52 -9.40 -10.06
CA SER A 107 4.79 -8.77 -10.41
C SER A 107 4.80 -7.26 -10.20
N ILE A 108 3.65 -6.59 -10.34
CA ILE A 108 3.52 -5.14 -10.13
C ILE A 108 3.75 -4.77 -8.66
N PHE A 109 3.19 -5.54 -7.72
CA PHE A 109 3.27 -5.23 -6.28
C PHE A 109 4.40 -5.88 -5.55
N SER A 110 4.91 -7.00 -6.06
CA SER A 110 6.10 -7.61 -5.50
C SER A 110 7.30 -6.78 -5.96
N PRO A 111 8.04 -6.14 -5.05
CA PRO A 111 9.22 -5.38 -5.43
C PRO A 111 10.17 -6.28 -6.21
N GLN A 112 10.48 -5.90 -7.44
CA GLN A 112 11.31 -6.74 -8.30
C GLN A 112 12.74 -6.79 -7.74
N PHE A 113 13.24 -8.02 -7.56
CA PHE A 113 14.60 -8.31 -7.13
C PHE A 113 14.99 -7.58 -5.82
N GLY A 114 15.77 -6.51 -5.93
CA GLY A 114 16.31 -5.74 -4.82
C GLY A 114 15.38 -4.60 -4.38
N LEU A 115 14.47 -4.12 -5.22
CA LEU A 115 13.76 -2.83 -5.05
C LEU A 115 12.94 -2.67 -3.75
N TRP A 116 12.71 -3.76 -3.01
CA TRP A 116 12.02 -3.78 -1.73
C TRP A 116 12.58 -2.77 -0.71
N TYR A 117 13.89 -2.48 -0.76
CA TYR A 117 14.52 -1.55 0.19
C TYR A 117 13.95 -0.12 0.11
N PHE A 118 13.73 0.40 -1.11
CA PHE A 118 13.15 1.75 -1.28
C PHE A 118 11.73 1.82 -0.74
N LEU A 119 10.91 0.83 -1.10
CA LEU A 119 9.53 0.73 -0.63
C LEU A 119 9.49 0.62 0.90
N THR A 120 10.35 -0.22 1.47
CA THR A 120 10.47 -0.43 2.92
C THR A 120 10.86 0.85 3.65
N LEU A 121 11.91 1.56 3.19
CA LEU A 121 12.32 2.82 3.79
C LEU A 121 11.25 3.90 3.69
N PHE A 122 10.56 3.98 2.54
CA PHE A 122 9.44 4.90 2.38
C PHE A 122 8.38 4.63 3.45
N LEU A 123 7.95 3.38 3.59
CA LEU A 123 6.92 2.99 4.57
C LEU A 123 7.36 3.23 6.01
N TYR A 124 8.62 2.95 6.37
CA TYR A 124 9.13 3.28 7.70
C TYR A 124 9.06 4.78 8.00
N ILE A 125 9.39 5.65 7.04
CA ILE A 125 9.30 7.11 7.23
C ILE A 125 7.84 7.56 7.40
N ILE A 126 6.88 6.91 6.74
CA ILE A 126 5.45 7.22 6.87
C ILE A 126 4.87 6.71 8.18
N ILE A 127 5.21 5.49 8.60
CA ILE A 127 4.56 4.80 9.72
C ILE A 127 5.17 5.22 11.06
N THR A 128 6.49 5.32 11.15
CA THR A 128 7.22 5.61 12.41
C THR A 128 6.77 6.88 13.15
N PRO A 129 6.45 8.02 12.48
CA PRO A 129 5.98 9.23 13.17
C PRO A 129 4.71 9.01 14.00
N TYR A 130 3.87 8.05 13.61
CA TYR A 130 2.62 7.71 14.29
C TYR A 130 2.85 6.67 15.38
N LEU A 131 3.70 5.67 15.13
CA LEU A 131 3.96 4.59 16.07
C LEU A 131 4.92 4.97 17.21
N LYS A 132 5.87 5.88 16.98
CA LYS A 132 6.94 6.21 17.96
C LYS A 132 6.46 6.73 19.31
N LYS A 133 5.18 7.13 19.42
CA LYS A 133 4.55 7.53 20.69
C LYS A 133 4.32 6.34 21.62
N TRP A 134 4.27 5.13 21.09
CA TRP A 134 4.12 3.92 21.87
C TRP A 134 5.46 3.47 22.45
N ARG A 135 5.59 3.50 23.78
CA ARG A 135 6.85 3.18 24.50
C ARG A 135 7.40 1.79 24.22
N PHE A 136 6.53 0.84 23.83
CA PHE A 136 6.90 -0.54 23.53
C PHE A 136 7.13 -0.80 22.05
N LEU A 137 7.23 0.23 21.21
CA LEU A 137 7.40 0.06 19.76
C LEU A 137 8.59 -0.84 19.41
N PHE A 138 9.76 -0.62 20.03
CA PHE A 138 10.95 -1.42 19.71
C PHE A 138 10.82 -2.89 20.16
N PRO A 139 10.45 -3.21 21.42
CA PRO A 139 10.16 -4.59 21.81
C PRO A 139 9.07 -5.25 20.96
N ALA A 140 7.99 -4.53 20.64
CA ALA A 140 6.93 -5.05 19.80
C ALA A 140 7.39 -5.34 18.37
N ALA A 141 8.20 -4.45 17.78
CA ALA A 141 8.78 -4.69 16.46
C ALA A 141 9.70 -5.93 16.46
N LEU A 142 10.47 -6.14 17.53
CA LEU A 142 11.31 -7.32 17.69
C LEU A 142 10.46 -8.60 17.82
N LEU A 143 9.41 -8.56 18.63
CA LEU A 143 8.45 -9.67 18.76
C LEU A 143 7.75 -9.96 17.43
N CYS A 144 7.36 -8.95 16.66
CA CYS A 144 6.79 -9.15 15.33
C CYS A 144 7.79 -9.75 14.36
N ALA A 145 9.05 -9.29 14.35
CA ALA A 145 10.10 -9.85 13.49
C ALA A 145 10.36 -11.34 13.78
N ILE A 146 10.34 -11.71 15.07
CA ILE A 146 10.42 -13.10 15.51
C ILE A 146 9.12 -13.86 15.16
N GLY A 147 7.96 -13.27 15.38
CA GLY A 147 6.65 -13.90 15.13
C GLY A 147 6.41 -14.27 13.66
N VAL A 148 6.90 -13.45 12.72
CA VAL A 148 6.77 -13.72 11.28
C VAL A 148 7.54 -14.98 10.85
N PHE A 149 8.53 -15.41 11.62
CA PHE A 149 9.26 -16.65 11.38
C PHE A 149 8.39 -17.90 11.57
N PHE A 150 7.44 -17.85 12.49
CA PHE A 150 6.54 -18.96 12.86
C PHE A 150 5.26 -19.01 12.03
N LEU A 151 5.11 -18.14 11.02
CA LEU A 151 3.99 -18.24 10.09
C LEU A 151 4.12 -19.53 9.28
N THR A 152 3.04 -20.03 8.71
CA THR A 152 3.07 -21.14 7.73
C THR A 152 3.44 -20.62 6.34
N ASP A 153 2.97 -19.42 6.01
CA ASP A 153 3.16 -18.79 4.71
C ASP A 153 3.90 -17.45 4.84
N PRO A 154 4.83 -17.14 3.93
CA PRO A 154 5.51 -15.85 3.93
C PRO A 154 4.54 -14.71 3.66
N LEU A 155 4.75 -13.56 4.32
CA LEU A 155 3.93 -12.39 4.07
C LEU A 155 4.13 -11.90 2.63
N PRO A 156 3.06 -11.63 1.87
CA PRO A 156 3.15 -11.30 0.45
C PRO A 156 3.77 -9.92 0.20
N TYR A 157 4.12 -9.64 -1.05
CA TYR A 157 4.55 -8.31 -1.53
C TYR A 157 5.77 -7.72 -0.81
N GLY A 158 6.64 -8.57 -0.25
CA GLY A 158 7.84 -8.14 0.48
C GLY A 158 7.56 -7.64 1.90
N LEU A 159 6.33 -7.79 2.41
CA LEU A 159 5.96 -7.40 3.78
C LEU A 159 6.78 -8.16 4.83
N GLN A 160 7.18 -9.40 4.56
CA GLN A 160 7.98 -10.18 5.49
C GLN A 160 9.31 -9.50 5.80
N ARG A 161 10.06 -9.11 4.76
CA ARG A 161 11.29 -8.33 4.91
C ARG A 161 11.04 -7.03 5.64
N MET A 162 9.95 -6.33 5.35
CA MET A 162 9.61 -5.08 6.03
C MET A 162 9.35 -5.27 7.54
N VAL A 163 8.69 -6.35 7.95
CA VAL A 163 8.54 -6.62 9.39
C VAL A 163 9.89 -7.01 10.00
N SER A 164 10.62 -7.92 9.34
CA SER A 164 11.90 -8.43 9.84
C SER A 164 13.01 -7.38 9.91
N PHE A 165 13.01 -6.36 9.05
CA PHE A 165 14.02 -5.31 9.05
C PHE A 165 13.67 -4.07 9.90
N TYR A 166 12.44 -3.96 10.41
CA TYR A 166 12.00 -2.77 11.13
C TYR A 166 12.77 -2.53 12.45
N PRO A 167 13.10 -3.57 13.25
CA PRO A 167 13.94 -3.40 14.44
C PRO A 167 15.31 -2.79 14.14
N PHE A 168 15.98 -3.16 13.04
CA PHE A 168 17.25 -2.55 12.62
C PHE A 168 17.09 -1.06 12.31
N PHE A 169 16.04 -0.69 11.58
CA PHE A 169 15.74 0.72 11.31
C PHE A 169 15.46 1.50 12.61
N LEU A 170 14.65 0.94 13.52
CA LEU A 170 14.34 1.58 14.80
C LEU A 170 15.58 1.70 15.70
N ALA A 171 16.45 0.69 15.74
CA ALA A 171 17.72 0.76 16.48
C ALA A 171 18.57 1.93 15.97
N GLY A 172 18.71 2.08 14.65
CA GLY A 172 19.36 3.24 14.05
C GLY A 172 18.71 4.57 14.44
N TYR A 173 17.38 4.65 14.37
CA TYR A 173 16.61 5.84 14.71
C TYR A 173 16.79 6.27 16.17
N TYR A 174 16.61 5.34 17.12
CA TYR A 174 16.74 5.64 18.55
C TYR A 174 18.19 5.92 18.96
N THR A 175 19.15 5.27 18.31
CA THR A 175 20.57 5.46 18.63
C THR A 175 21.21 6.66 17.92
N SER A 176 20.46 7.43 17.14
CA SER A 176 21.01 8.49 16.29
C SER A 176 21.76 9.61 17.00
N SER A 177 21.47 9.82 18.29
CA SER A 177 22.14 10.82 19.14
C SER A 177 23.44 10.31 19.76
N TYR A 178 23.69 9.00 19.76
CA TYR A 178 24.89 8.41 20.38
C TYR A 178 26.05 8.45 19.40
N SER A 179 27.22 8.92 19.83
CA SER A 179 28.37 9.16 18.93
C SER A 179 29.07 7.88 18.45
N PHE A 180 28.95 6.77 19.18
CA PHE A 180 29.70 5.52 18.95
C PHE A 180 31.20 5.75 18.73
N SER A 181 31.81 6.66 19.51
CA SER A 181 33.22 7.04 19.36
C SER A 181 34.19 5.88 19.58
N PHE A 182 33.80 4.81 20.30
CA PHE A 182 34.62 3.62 20.46
C PHE A 182 34.92 2.91 19.13
N CYS A 183 33.98 2.93 18.17
CA CYS A 183 34.19 2.35 16.84
C CYS A 183 35.31 3.05 16.06
N ARG A 184 35.65 4.28 16.43
CA ARG A 184 36.68 5.08 15.76
C ARG A 184 38.10 4.72 16.23
N LYS A 185 38.24 3.94 17.31
CA LYS A 185 39.53 3.60 17.92
C LYS A 185 40.26 2.49 17.14
N PRO A 186 41.60 2.52 17.06
CA PRO A 186 42.38 1.54 16.30
C PRO A 186 42.25 0.10 16.84
N TRP A 187 42.18 -0.08 18.16
CA TRP A 187 41.97 -1.41 18.76
C TRP A 187 40.65 -2.03 18.30
N PHE A 188 39.59 -1.22 18.19
CA PHE A 188 38.28 -1.69 17.77
C PHE A 188 38.25 -2.01 16.27
N ARG A 189 39.04 -1.29 15.47
CA ARG A 189 39.25 -1.64 14.05
C ARG A 189 39.91 -3.02 13.92
N LEU A 190 40.99 -3.27 14.66
CA LEU A 190 41.65 -4.58 14.65
C LEU A 190 40.68 -5.69 15.09
N LEU A 191 39.98 -5.47 16.20
CA LEU A 191 38.94 -6.39 16.70
C LEU A 191 37.85 -6.65 15.63
N SER A 192 37.41 -5.61 14.93
CA SER A 192 36.40 -5.73 13.88
C SER A 192 36.88 -6.59 12.70
N VAL A 193 38.13 -6.40 12.27
CA VAL A 193 38.74 -7.22 11.22
C VAL A 193 38.83 -8.68 11.67
N LEU A 194 39.32 -8.94 12.88
CA LEU A 194 39.46 -10.30 13.41
C LEU A 194 38.10 -11.01 13.54
N ILE A 195 37.07 -10.33 14.05
CA ILE A 195 35.72 -10.90 14.17
C ILE A 195 35.11 -11.16 12.79
N LEU A 196 35.18 -10.21 11.86
CA LEU A 196 34.62 -10.39 10.51
C LEU A 196 35.34 -11.51 9.75
N LEU A 197 36.67 -11.62 9.88
CA LEU A 197 37.43 -12.71 9.30
C LEU A 197 37.07 -14.06 9.95
N GLY A 198 36.95 -14.09 11.28
CA GLY A 198 36.51 -15.29 12.01
C GLY A 198 35.11 -15.74 11.59
N LEU A 199 34.17 -14.81 11.42
CA LEU A 199 32.84 -15.09 10.89
C LEU A 199 32.88 -15.61 9.46
N PHE A 200 33.73 -15.04 8.60
CA PHE A 200 33.90 -15.53 7.23
C PHE A 200 34.43 -16.97 7.20
N VAL A 201 35.49 -17.26 7.97
CA VAL A 201 36.06 -18.61 8.10
C VAL A 201 35.05 -19.59 8.68
N PHE A 202 34.29 -19.18 9.70
CA PHE A 202 33.22 -20.00 10.28
C PHE A 202 32.14 -20.36 9.25
N MET A 203 31.72 -19.39 8.42
CA MET A 203 30.73 -19.63 7.35
C MET A 203 31.27 -20.60 6.30
N GLN A 204 32.54 -20.47 5.91
CA GLN A 204 33.20 -21.41 5.00
C GLN A 204 33.30 -22.82 5.59
N TRP A 205 33.61 -22.93 6.89
CA TRP A 205 33.71 -24.23 7.58
C TRP A 205 32.35 -24.93 7.71
N LYS A 206 31.29 -24.19 8.03
CA LYS A 206 29.93 -24.72 8.09
C LYS A 206 29.33 -25.02 6.71
N GLY A 207 29.79 -24.35 5.66
CA GLY A 207 29.42 -24.60 4.27
C GLY A 207 27.90 -24.60 4.03
N THR A 208 27.40 -25.67 3.42
CA THR A 208 25.98 -25.82 3.02
C THR A 208 25.00 -25.99 4.20
N SER A 209 25.48 -26.29 5.40
CA SER A 209 24.61 -26.42 6.59
C SER A 209 23.94 -25.10 7.00
N VAL A 210 24.50 -23.96 6.59
CA VAL A 210 23.96 -22.63 6.89
C VAL A 210 23.10 -22.17 5.72
N ARG A 211 21.79 -22.05 5.98
CA ARG A 211 20.81 -21.67 4.95
C ARG A 211 20.88 -20.19 4.58
N THR A 212 20.90 -19.91 3.28
CA THR A 212 20.85 -18.55 2.70
C THR A 212 19.60 -17.77 3.09
N ASP A 213 18.47 -18.48 3.26
CA ASP A 213 17.15 -17.86 3.43
C ASP A 213 17.02 -17.19 4.80
N LEU A 214 17.73 -17.73 5.81
CA LEU A 214 17.88 -17.13 7.14
C LEU A 214 18.47 -15.71 7.07
N PHE A 215 19.35 -15.45 6.10
CA PHE A 215 20.03 -14.15 5.97
C PHE A 215 19.26 -13.14 5.14
N THR A 216 18.48 -13.63 4.16
CA THR A 216 17.70 -12.75 3.29
C THR A 216 16.41 -12.27 3.95
N LEU A 217 16.02 -12.92 5.07
CA LEU A 217 14.78 -12.69 5.82
C LEU A 217 13.54 -12.67 4.92
N LYS A 218 13.58 -13.45 3.83
CA LYS A 218 12.59 -13.43 2.74
C LYS A 218 11.48 -14.46 2.94
N GLU A 219 11.80 -15.62 3.52
CA GLU A 219 10.93 -16.79 3.55
C GLU A 219 10.74 -17.31 4.98
N VAL A 220 9.59 -17.92 5.22
CA VAL A 220 9.27 -18.63 6.46
C VAL A 220 10.15 -19.87 6.54
N VAL A 221 10.69 -20.15 7.73
CA VAL A 221 11.66 -21.23 7.90
C VAL A 221 11.16 -22.33 8.85
N TRP A 222 10.07 -22.09 9.59
CA TRP A 222 9.60 -23.00 10.66
C TRP A 222 9.06 -24.36 10.18
N ASP A 223 8.54 -24.48 8.96
CA ASP A 223 7.80 -25.67 8.49
C ASP A 223 8.70 -26.76 7.85
N ILE A 224 9.86 -27.07 8.45
CA ILE A 224 10.76 -28.09 7.91
C ILE A 224 11.05 -29.20 8.94
N GLU A 225 10.49 -30.37 8.63
CA GLU A 225 10.90 -31.72 9.08
C GLU A 225 11.49 -31.80 10.50
N GLY A 226 10.72 -31.37 11.52
CA GLY A 226 11.06 -31.62 12.92
C GLY A 226 12.27 -30.84 13.49
N SER A 227 12.82 -29.87 12.74
CA SER A 227 14.02 -29.10 13.14
C SER A 227 13.73 -27.67 13.65
N GLY A 228 12.46 -27.29 13.77
CA GLY A 228 12.02 -25.91 13.99
C GLY A 228 12.68 -25.19 15.16
N PHE A 229 12.90 -25.88 16.29
CA PHE A 229 13.57 -25.29 17.47
C PHE A 229 15.00 -24.85 17.18
N TRP A 230 15.84 -25.73 16.63
CA TRP A 230 17.25 -25.43 16.34
C TRP A 230 17.38 -24.31 15.31
N LEU A 231 16.52 -24.35 14.30
CA LEU A 231 16.47 -23.34 13.26
C LEU A 231 16.04 -21.96 13.78
N SER A 232 15.13 -21.94 14.77
CA SER A 232 14.76 -20.72 15.49
C SER A 232 15.88 -20.19 16.35
N ALA A 233 16.61 -21.07 17.03
CA ALA A 233 17.77 -20.69 17.82
C ALA A 233 18.87 -20.09 16.94
N GLU A 234 19.17 -20.73 15.81
CA GLU A 234 20.07 -20.19 14.79
C GLU A 234 19.59 -18.82 14.32
N PHE A 235 18.32 -18.68 13.95
CA PHE A 235 17.75 -17.40 13.51
C PHE A 235 17.96 -16.29 14.55
N VAL A 236 17.66 -16.54 15.82
CA VAL A 236 17.83 -15.55 16.91
C VAL A 236 19.30 -15.16 17.07
N ILE A 237 20.21 -16.13 17.05
CA ILE A 237 21.66 -15.87 17.13
C ILE A 237 22.11 -15.00 15.95
N HIS A 238 21.70 -15.35 14.73
CA HIS A 238 22.02 -14.57 13.54
C HIS A 238 21.45 -13.14 13.62
N TYR A 239 20.21 -13.00 14.06
CA TYR A 239 19.54 -11.71 14.19
C TYR A 239 20.27 -10.80 15.20
N ILE A 240 20.70 -11.36 16.34
CA ILE A 240 21.52 -10.67 17.34
C ILE A 240 22.87 -10.26 16.75
N LEU A 241 23.58 -11.19 16.12
CA LEU A 241 24.90 -10.94 15.55
C LEU A 241 24.85 -9.89 14.41
N ALA A 242 23.77 -9.85 13.63
CA ALA A 242 23.55 -8.82 12.61
C ALA A 242 23.45 -7.39 13.19
N PHE A 243 22.92 -7.21 14.40
CA PHE A 243 22.97 -5.92 15.10
C PHE A 243 24.41 -5.53 15.45
N PHE A 244 25.23 -6.50 15.87
CA PHE A 244 26.63 -6.25 16.21
C PHE A 244 27.47 -5.91 14.97
N CYS A 245 27.15 -6.48 13.80
CA CYS A 245 27.83 -6.15 12.55
C CYS A 245 27.79 -4.67 12.18
N PHE A 246 26.77 -3.92 12.62
CA PHE A 246 26.79 -2.46 12.44
C PHE A 246 28.04 -1.85 13.07
N PHE A 247 28.37 -2.21 14.31
CA PHE A 247 29.56 -1.67 14.98
C PHE A 247 30.83 -2.12 14.27
N LEU A 248 30.93 -3.39 13.86
CA LEU A 248 32.12 -3.93 13.19
C LEU A 248 32.39 -3.23 11.85
N ILE A 249 31.36 -3.04 11.02
CA ILE A 249 31.47 -2.34 9.73
C ILE A 249 31.85 -0.87 9.95
N MET A 250 31.26 -0.21 10.96
CA MET A 250 31.66 1.15 11.33
C MET A 250 33.11 1.19 11.87
N GLY A 251 33.58 0.13 12.51
CA GLY A 251 34.96 -0.01 13.02
C GLY A 251 36.03 -0.09 11.92
N ILE A 252 35.75 -0.84 10.86
CA ILE A 252 36.64 -0.94 9.69
C ILE A 252 36.54 0.27 8.76
N SER A 253 35.43 1.02 8.81
CA SER A 253 35.20 2.17 7.92
C SER A 253 36.16 3.32 8.22
N PRO A 254 36.92 3.81 7.22
CA PRO A 254 37.78 4.98 7.41
C PRO A 254 36.99 6.24 7.76
N GLN A 255 37.60 7.13 8.55
CA GLN A 255 36.96 8.40 8.97
C GLN A 255 37.32 9.58 8.05
N LYS A 256 38.42 9.47 7.31
CA LYS A 256 38.89 10.49 6.37
C LYS A 256 38.21 10.31 5.00
N LYS A 257 38.26 11.35 4.17
CA LYS A 257 37.86 11.25 2.76
C LYS A 257 38.79 10.25 2.05
N MET A 258 38.19 9.22 1.46
CA MET A 258 38.85 8.19 0.66
C MET A 258 38.43 8.34 -0.80
N PHE A 259 39.17 7.70 -1.72
CA PHE A 259 38.81 7.71 -3.15
C PHE A 259 37.42 7.11 -3.40
N PHE A 260 37.03 6.10 -2.63
CA PHE A 260 35.72 5.45 -2.71
C PHE A 260 34.62 6.14 -1.89
N SER A 261 34.92 7.19 -1.11
CA SER A 261 33.87 7.94 -0.37
C SER A 261 32.77 8.42 -1.30
N TYR A 262 33.14 8.79 -2.53
CA TYR A 262 32.24 9.25 -3.56
C TYR A 262 31.18 8.20 -3.95
N VAL A 263 31.54 6.91 -3.99
CA VAL A 263 30.60 5.80 -4.24
C VAL A 263 29.50 5.79 -3.17
N GLY A 264 29.88 5.92 -1.90
CA GLY A 264 28.93 5.93 -0.79
C GLY A 264 28.04 7.16 -0.72
N THR A 265 28.50 8.31 -1.27
CA THR A 265 27.65 9.50 -1.42
C THR A 265 26.55 9.31 -2.47
N HIS A 266 26.78 8.44 -3.46
CA HIS A 266 25.88 8.18 -4.59
C HIS A 266 25.43 6.71 -4.64
N SER A 267 25.39 6.03 -3.48
CA SER A 267 25.11 4.59 -3.41
C SER A 267 23.75 4.21 -4.01
N VAL A 268 22.81 5.15 -4.07
CA VAL A 268 21.49 5.00 -4.72
C VAL A 268 21.59 4.61 -6.19
N TYR A 269 22.58 5.13 -6.93
CA TYR A 269 22.75 4.81 -8.35
C TYR A 269 23.25 3.38 -8.56
N ALA A 270 24.33 3.01 -7.85
CA ALA A 270 24.80 1.63 -7.84
C ALA A 270 23.67 0.67 -7.43
N TYR A 271 22.98 0.98 -6.33
CA TYR A 271 21.86 0.20 -5.83
C TYR A 271 20.74 0.01 -6.85
N GLY A 272 20.28 1.07 -7.50
CA GLY A 272 19.15 0.97 -8.44
C GLY A 272 19.54 0.29 -9.75
N LEU A 273 20.69 0.66 -10.32
CA LEU A 273 21.02 0.34 -11.71
C LEU A 273 21.69 -1.02 -11.89
N HIS A 274 22.43 -1.54 -10.89
CA HIS A 274 23.10 -2.84 -11.02
C HIS A 274 22.10 -3.98 -11.25
N LEU A 275 20.88 -3.84 -10.72
CA LEU A 275 19.80 -4.82 -10.85
C LEU A 275 19.47 -5.12 -12.30
N PHE A 276 19.37 -4.08 -13.13
CA PHE A 276 19.03 -4.19 -14.54
C PHE A 276 20.11 -4.92 -15.31
N LEU A 277 21.37 -4.57 -15.04
CA LEU A 277 22.51 -5.24 -15.68
C LEU A 277 22.54 -6.72 -15.29
N ILE A 278 22.36 -7.05 -14.02
CA ILE A 278 22.38 -8.45 -13.57
C ILE A 278 21.24 -9.25 -14.20
N VAL A 279 20.02 -8.71 -14.27
CA VAL A 279 18.90 -9.36 -14.94
C VAL A 279 19.17 -9.55 -16.43
N PHE A 280 19.69 -8.52 -17.10
CA PHE A 280 20.04 -8.59 -18.52
C PHE A 280 21.15 -9.61 -18.80
N LEU A 281 22.24 -9.60 -18.03
CA LEU A 281 23.34 -10.56 -18.17
C LEU A 281 22.86 -11.98 -17.91
N ARG A 282 21.99 -12.19 -16.91
CA ARG A 282 21.40 -13.51 -16.63
C ARG A 282 20.61 -14.07 -17.81
N ALA A 283 19.96 -13.21 -18.58
CA ALA A 283 19.13 -13.62 -19.71
C ALA A 283 19.92 -13.77 -21.03
N THR A 284 21.12 -13.17 -21.13
CA THR A 284 21.86 -13.07 -22.41
C THR A 284 23.20 -13.80 -22.42
N MET A 285 23.81 -14.07 -21.25
CA MET A 285 25.11 -14.72 -21.15
C MET A 285 25.00 -16.17 -20.66
N GLU A 286 25.92 -17.01 -21.15
CA GLU A 286 26.10 -18.37 -20.64
C GLU A 286 26.75 -18.40 -19.25
N PRO A 287 26.39 -19.36 -18.39
CA PRO A 287 26.99 -19.50 -17.06
C PRO A 287 28.51 -19.72 -17.10
N VAL A 288 29.18 -19.09 -16.14
CA VAL A 288 30.61 -19.17 -15.89
C VAL A 288 30.96 -20.49 -15.20
N SER A 289 31.77 -21.33 -15.87
CA SER A 289 32.12 -22.68 -15.41
C SER A 289 33.50 -22.79 -14.73
N GLY A 290 34.42 -21.84 -14.95
CA GLY A 290 35.79 -21.87 -14.41
C GLY A 290 35.98 -21.13 -13.09
N ARG A 291 36.89 -21.60 -12.21
CA ARG A 291 37.26 -20.89 -10.96
C ARG A 291 37.80 -19.49 -11.20
N LEU A 292 38.75 -19.35 -12.14
CA LEU A 292 39.31 -18.04 -12.50
C LEU A 292 38.22 -17.11 -13.03
N ALA A 293 37.36 -17.62 -13.90
CA ALA A 293 36.26 -16.84 -14.47
C ALA A 293 35.24 -16.44 -13.39
N ALA A 294 34.95 -17.29 -12.40
CA ALA A 294 34.11 -16.95 -11.25
C ALA A 294 34.75 -15.86 -10.36
N VAL A 295 36.06 -15.94 -10.12
CA VAL A 295 36.79 -14.86 -9.42
C VAL A 295 36.70 -13.54 -10.20
N LEU A 296 36.95 -13.56 -11.50
CA LEU A 296 36.84 -12.37 -12.36
C LEU A 296 35.41 -11.82 -12.38
N TRP A 297 34.40 -12.69 -12.41
CA TRP A 297 32.99 -12.31 -12.34
C TRP A 297 32.66 -11.61 -11.02
N LEU A 298 33.08 -12.16 -9.88
CA LEU A 298 32.90 -11.51 -8.58
C LEU A 298 33.61 -10.17 -8.50
N LEU A 299 34.85 -10.12 -8.98
CA LEU A 299 35.65 -8.89 -8.99
C LEU A 299 35.06 -7.83 -9.91
N ALA A 300 34.37 -8.20 -11.00
CA ALA A 300 33.70 -7.27 -11.91
C ALA A 300 32.60 -6.43 -11.24
N GLY A 301 32.03 -6.90 -10.12
CA GLY A 301 31.08 -6.13 -9.33
C GLY A 301 31.66 -4.83 -8.75
N ILE A 302 32.97 -4.81 -8.46
CA ILE A 302 33.67 -3.62 -7.92
C ILE A 302 33.74 -2.49 -8.97
N PRO A 303 34.40 -2.65 -10.14
CA PRO A 303 34.47 -1.60 -11.14
C PRO A 303 33.08 -1.23 -11.67
N LEU A 304 32.14 -2.18 -11.75
CA LEU A 304 30.74 -1.87 -12.07
C LEU A 304 30.14 -0.87 -11.08
N THR A 305 30.39 -1.04 -9.78
CA THR A 305 29.89 -0.10 -8.75
C THR A 305 30.45 1.31 -8.97
N PHE A 306 31.72 1.44 -9.34
CA PHE A 306 32.32 2.73 -9.69
C PHE A 306 31.73 3.31 -10.99
N LEU A 307 31.53 2.48 -12.02
CA LEU A 307 30.92 2.88 -13.29
C LEU A 307 29.50 3.41 -13.08
N LEU A 308 28.67 2.70 -12.32
CA LEU A 308 27.27 3.09 -12.07
C LEU A 308 27.15 4.36 -11.22
N THR A 309 28.17 4.69 -10.43
CA THR A 309 28.23 5.95 -9.66
C THR A 309 28.95 7.08 -10.39
N SER A 310 29.48 6.83 -11.59
CA SER A 310 30.22 7.81 -12.37
C SER A 310 29.37 9.04 -12.74
N PRO A 311 29.98 10.22 -12.93
CA PRO A 311 29.24 11.42 -13.32
C PRO A 311 28.35 11.28 -14.57
N PRO A 312 28.78 10.61 -15.66
CA PRO A 312 27.93 10.41 -16.85
C PRO A 312 26.66 9.62 -16.55
N VAL A 313 26.78 8.47 -15.86
CA VAL A 313 25.62 7.64 -15.49
C VAL A 313 24.68 8.42 -14.58
N ARG A 314 25.24 9.15 -13.59
CA ARG A 314 24.42 10.00 -12.73
C ARG A 314 23.67 11.05 -13.52
N TRP A 315 24.33 11.73 -14.45
CA TRP A 315 23.68 12.76 -15.27
C TRP A 315 22.48 12.20 -16.05
N ILE A 316 22.62 11.02 -16.65
CA ILE A 316 21.55 10.32 -17.39
C ILE A 316 20.40 9.92 -16.46
N PHE A 317 20.69 9.30 -15.31
CA PHE A 317 19.66 8.70 -14.44
C PHE A 317 19.14 9.63 -13.33
N ARG A 318 19.71 10.83 -13.17
CA ARG A 318 19.30 11.81 -12.17
C ARG A 318 17.81 12.18 -12.21
N PRO A 319 17.16 12.36 -13.39
CA PRO A 319 15.72 12.66 -13.43
C PRO A 319 14.86 11.56 -12.79
N PHE A 320 15.31 10.31 -12.86
CA PHE A 320 14.59 9.14 -12.37
C PHE A 320 14.91 8.82 -10.90
N LEU A 321 16.18 8.92 -10.50
CA LEU A 321 16.66 8.55 -9.16
C LEU A 321 16.68 9.72 -8.16
N GLU A 322 16.75 10.97 -8.64
CA GLU A 322 16.76 12.19 -7.80
C GLU A 322 15.78 13.28 -8.30
N PRO A 323 14.48 12.95 -8.45
CA PRO A 323 13.47 13.86 -9.01
C PRO A 323 13.22 15.08 -8.10
N SER A 324 13.58 15.00 -6.81
CA SER A 324 13.42 16.11 -5.84
C SER A 324 14.15 17.40 -6.22
N SER A 325 15.21 17.33 -7.04
CA SER A 325 15.90 18.52 -7.56
C SER A 325 15.10 19.28 -8.63
N LEU A 326 14.17 18.60 -9.30
CA LEU A 326 13.24 19.18 -10.28
C LEU A 326 12.04 19.83 -9.59
N TRP A 327 11.57 19.24 -8.48
CA TRP A 327 10.43 19.75 -7.70
C TRP A 327 10.69 21.12 -7.07
N LYS A 328 11.92 21.40 -6.61
CA LYS A 328 12.30 22.71 -6.08
C LYS A 328 12.22 23.84 -7.11
N LYS A 329 12.40 23.56 -8.41
CA LYS A 329 12.17 24.54 -9.48
C LYS A 329 10.67 24.80 -9.70
N SER A 330 9.81 23.81 -9.45
CA SER A 330 8.35 23.95 -9.57
C SER A 330 7.73 24.73 -8.39
N GLU A 331 8.33 24.73 -7.21
CA GLU A 331 7.89 25.58 -6.08
C GLU A 331 8.05 27.08 -6.37
N ALA A 332 8.99 27.46 -7.24
CA ALA A 332 9.16 28.85 -7.69
C ALA A 332 8.12 29.29 -8.74
N SER A 333 7.37 28.34 -9.32
CA SER A 333 6.29 28.60 -10.29
C SER A 333 4.93 28.22 -9.70
N SER A 334 4.61 28.74 -8.51
CA SER A 334 3.33 28.48 -7.87
C SER A 334 2.19 29.11 -8.66
N ILE A 335 1.40 28.27 -9.33
CA ILE A 335 0.01 28.54 -9.71
C ILE A 335 -0.69 29.16 -8.49
N PRO A 336 -1.53 30.20 -8.65
CA PRO A 336 -2.21 30.84 -7.52
C PRO A 336 -2.89 29.78 -6.67
N GLN A 337 -2.60 29.78 -5.37
CA GLN A 337 -3.48 29.12 -4.40
C GLN A 337 -4.87 29.70 -4.64
N PRO A 338 -5.89 28.88 -4.97
CA PRO A 338 -7.25 29.36 -4.96
C PRO A 338 -7.50 29.89 -3.55
N THR A 339 -7.94 31.15 -3.46
CA THR A 339 -8.33 31.77 -2.21
C THR A 339 -9.27 30.79 -1.51
N SER A 340 -8.82 30.26 -0.37
CA SER A 340 -9.70 29.56 0.53
C SER A 340 -10.58 30.63 1.17
N SER A 341 -11.64 31.01 0.46
CA SER A 341 -12.80 31.53 1.14
C SER A 341 -13.14 30.46 2.18
N PRO A 342 -13.20 30.81 3.48
CA PRO A 342 -13.76 29.88 4.44
C PRO A 342 -15.12 29.55 3.88
N VAL A 343 -15.37 28.28 3.58
CA VAL A 343 -16.73 27.82 3.35
C VAL A 343 -17.46 28.28 4.59
N HIS A 344 -18.27 29.34 4.45
CA HIS A 344 -19.16 29.81 5.50
C HIS A 344 -19.81 28.57 6.08
N ALA A 345 -20.05 28.55 7.40
CA ALA A 345 -20.86 27.55 8.06
C ALA A 345 -22.31 27.61 7.52
N GLY A 346 -22.45 27.33 6.23
CA GLY A 346 -23.64 27.42 5.43
C GLY A 346 -24.49 26.19 5.67
N GLU A 347 -25.79 26.39 5.51
CA GLU A 347 -26.80 25.36 5.67
C GLU A 347 -26.37 24.03 5.05
N ARG A 348 -26.58 22.98 5.84
CA ARG A 348 -26.34 21.60 5.45
C ARG A 348 -27.07 21.28 4.14
N ASP A 349 -26.32 20.85 3.13
CA ASP A 349 -26.90 20.47 1.83
C ASP A 349 -27.60 19.10 1.91
N TYR A 350 -28.91 19.13 2.09
CA TYR A 350 -29.75 17.93 2.19
C TYR A 350 -29.79 17.12 0.90
N TRP A 351 -29.43 17.68 -0.26
CA TRP A 351 -29.46 16.95 -1.52
C TRP A 351 -28.48 15.78 -1.54
N PHE A 352 -27.26 16.01 -1.04
CA PHE A 352 -26.24 14.96 -0.91
C PHE A 352 -26.54 14.00 0.24
N ASP A 353 -27.17 14.45 1.32
CA ASP A 353 -27.64 13.54 2.37
C ASP A 353 -28.75 12.62 1.84
N ASN A 354 -29.68 13.15 1.03
CA ASN A 354 -30.71 12.35 0.37
C ASN A 354 -30.09 11.32 -0.59
N ALA A 355 -29.05 11.71 -1.33
CA ALA A 355 -28.32 10.80 -2.21
C ALA A 355 -27.64 9.68 -1.42
N LYS A 356 -26.87 10.01 -0.38
CA LYS A 356 -26.24 9.00 0.48
C LYS A 356 -27.26 8.08 1.15
N ALA A 357 -28.43 8.59 1.52
CA ALA A 357 -29.50 7.81 2.13
C ALA A 357 -30.04 6.74 1.16
N ILE A 358 -30.40 7.13 -0.07
CA ILE A 358 -30.88 6.18 -1.07
C ILE A 358 -29.78 5.19 -1.46
N LEU A 359 -28.58 5.68 -1.72
CA LEU A 359 -27.47 4.81 -2.12
C LEU A 359 -27.11 3.80 -1.02
N ILE A 360 -27.15 4.17 0.27
CA ILE A 360 -26.82 3.21 1.33
C ILE A 360 -27.93 2.18 1.55
N ILE A 361 -29.20 2.54 1.34
CA ILE A 361 -30.30 1.57 1.32
C ILE A 361 -30.09 0.58 0.17
N LEU A 362 -29.72 1.07 -1.01
CA LEU A 362 -29.40 0.23 -2.16
C LEU A 362 -28.21 -0.69 -1.91
N VAL A 363 -27.18 -0.27 -1.18
CA VAL A 363 -26.06 -1.16 -0.75
C VAL A 363 -26.60 -2.35 0.03
N VAL A 364 -27.42 -2.10 1.07
CA VAL A 364 -28.00 -3.17 1.89
C VAL A 364 -28.89 -4.07 1.03
N MET A 365 -29.71 -3.49 0.16
CA MET A 365 -30.58 -4.21 -0.76
C MET A 365 -29.79 -5.10 -1.72
N GLY A 366 -28.70 -4.61 -2.30
CA GLY A 366 -27.82 -5.39 -3.19
C GLY A 366 -27.19 -6.58 -2.47
N HIS A 367 -26.74 -6.41 -1.23
CA HIS A 367 -26.21 -7.51 -0.42
C HIS A 367 -27.26 -8.57 -0.08
N LEU A 368 -28.51 -8.18 0.18
CA LEU A 368 -29.62 -9.12 0.39
C LEU A 368 -30.12 -9.74 -0.92
N SER A 369 -29.84 -9.13 -2.07
CA SER A 369 -30.21 -9.65 -3.40
C SER A 369 -29.17 -10.63 -3.99
N THR A 370 -28.19 -11.05 -3.18
CA THR A 370 -27.14 -11.99 -3.60
C THR A 370 -26.88 -13.06 -2.53
N GLY A 371 -26.34 -14.21 -2.95
CA GLY A 371 -25.93 -15.31 -2.07
C GLY A 371 -26.99 -16.41 -1.90
N PRO A 372 -26.70 -17.43 -1.08
CA PRO A 372 -27.48 -18.66 -0.94
C PRO A 372 -28.98 -18.48 -0.65
N VAL A 373 -29.35 -17.44 0.10
CA VAL A 373 -30.75 -17.20 0.49
C VAL A 373 -31.65 -16.92 -0.72
N VAL A 374 -31.11 -16.32 -1.77
CA VAL A 374 -31.84 -15.97 -3.00
C VAL A 374 -31.23 -16.62 -4.24
N GLN A 375 -30.48 -17.71 -4.06
CA GLN A 375 -29.75 -18.38 -5.15
C GLN A 375 -30.66 -18.88 -6.28
N ASP A 376 -31.91 -19.24 -5.96
CA ASP A 376 -32.89 -19.75 -6.91
C ASP A 376 -33.72 -18.61 -7.56
N GLN A 377 -33.33 -17.35 -7.35
CA GLN A 377 -34.10 -16.17 -7.73
C GLN A 377 -33.32 -15.28 -8.72
N ASP A 378 -33.41 -15.59 -10.01
CA ASP A 378 -32.72 -14.84 -11.06
C ASP A 378 -33.00 -13.33 -11.02
N TRP A 379 -34.25 -12.96 -10.77
CA TRP A 379 -34.66 -11.55 -10.68
C TRP A 379 -33.92 -10.78 -9.58
N ALA A 380 -33.59 -11.44 -8.45
CA ALA A 380 -32.82 -10.84 -7.37
C ALA A 380 -31.38 -10.58 -7.81
N HIS A 381 -30.78 -11.51 -8.55
CA HIS A 381 -29.45 -11.32 -9.12
C HIS A 381 -29.41 -10.21 -10.18
N TYR A 382 -30.44 -10.07 -11.01
CA TYR A 382 -30.56 -8.95 -11.95
C TYR A 382 -30.74 -7.61 -11.23
N LEU A 383 -31.55 -7.58 -10.16
CA LEU A 383 -31.67 -6.40 -9.28
C LEU A 383 -30.32 -6.03 -8.66
N ALA A 384 -29.54 -7.00 -8.19
CA ALA A 384 -28.21 -6.77 -7.64
C ALA A 384 -27.27 -6.15 -8.69
N ARG A 385 -27.26 -6.65 -9.93
CA ARG A 385 -26.46 -6.09 -11.03
C ARG A 385 -26.86 -4.65 -11.36
N PHE A 386 -28.16 -4.37 -11.44
CA PHE A 386 -28.67 -3.01 -11.63
C PHE A 386 -28.20 -2.06 -10.54
N ILE A 387 -28.25 -2.47 -9.27
CA ILE A 387 -27.78 -1.66 -8.15
C ILE A 387 -26.26 -1.46 -8.22
N TYR A 388 -25.51 -2.55 -8.43
CA TYR A 388 -24.04 -2.56 -8.45
C TYR A 388 -23.47 -1.72 -9.59
N PHE A 389 -24.25 -1.54 -10.67
CA PHE A 389 -23.90 -0.68 -11.80
C PHE A 389 -23.58 0.78 -11.44
N PHE A 390 -24.19 1.35 -10.40
CA PHE A 390 -24.00 2.79 -10.14
C PHE A 390 -23.80 3.18 -8.69
N HIS A 391 -24.24 2.39 -7.72
CA HIS A 391 -24.27 2.89 -6.35
C HIS A 391 -22.87 3.23 -5.78
N MET A 392 -21.85 2.38 -5.98
CA MET A 392 -20.48 2.68 -5.53
C MET A 392 -19.80 3.78 -6.34
N PRO A 393 -19.86 3.80 -7.70
CA PRO A 393 -19.37 4.94 -8.47
C PRO A 393 -19.92 6.28 -7.97
N VAL A 394 -21.24 6.36 -7.76
CA VAL A 394 -21.89 7.58 -7.27
C VAL A 394 -21.45 7.94 -5.84
N PHE A 395 -21.32 6.96 -4.93
CA PHE A 395 -20.75 7.19 -3.60
C PHE A 395 -19.32 7.73 -3.64
N MET A 396 -18.51 7.27 -4.59
CA MET A 396 -17.14 7.72 -4.78
C MET A 396 -17.08 9.16 -5.30
N VAL A 397 -17.94 9.53 -6.25
CA VAL A 397 -18.09 10.93 -6.70
C VAL A 397 -18.49 11.85 -5.54
N ILE A 398 -19.48 11.45 -4.74
CA ILE A 398 -19.91 12.23 -3.56
C ILE A 398 -18.75 12.40 -2.57
N SER A 399 -17.97 11.35 -2.32
CA SER A 399 -16.86 11.38 -1.38
C SER A 399 -15.69 12.22 -1.87
N GLY A 400 -15.41 12.16 -3.17
CA GLY A 400 -14.47 13.04 -3.85
C GLY A 400 -14.84 14.51 -3.65
N ARG A 401 -16.11 14.86 -3.88
CA ARG A 401 -16.63 16.23 -3.74
C ARG A 401 -16.37 16.80 -2.34
N PHE A 402 -16.71 16.05 -1.30
CA PHE A 402 -16.54 16.48 0.10
C PHE A 402 -15.10 16.37 0.62
N SER A 403 -14.17 15.89 -0.20
CA SER A 403 -12.73 15.84 0.15
C SER A 403 -11.99 17.12 -0.27
N ARG A 404 -12.53 17.92 -1.21
CA ARG A 404 -11.97 19.24 -1.59
C ARG A 404 -11.85 20.12 -0.33
N GLY A 405 -10.63 20.56 -0.02
CA GLY A 405 -10.31 21.33 1.20
C GLY A 405 -9.93 20.52 2.45
N ARG A 406 -10.26 19.22 2.53
CA ARG A 406 -9.80 18.28 3.59
C ARG A 406 -8.58 17.46 3.18
N VAL A 407 -8.26 17.48 1.89
CA VAL A 407 -7.09 16.83 1.29
C VAL A 407 -5.85 17.71 1.55
N ASP A 408 -5.39 17.69 2.81
CA ASP A 408 -4.11 18.25 3.28
C ASP A 408 -3.36 17.18 4.10
N ARG A 409 -2.03 17.16 3.97
CA ARG A 409 -1.12 16.26 4.72
C ARG A 409 -1.28 16.39 6.23
N ARG A 410 -1.71 17.56 6.71
CA ARG A 410 -2.02 17.80 8.14
C ARG A 410 -3.20 16.95 8.63
N GLU A 411 -4.06 16.51 7.72
CA GLU A 411 -5.27 15.73 8.02
C GLU A 411 -5.02 14.21 7.98
N TYR A 412 -3.81 13.74 7.64
CA TYR A 412 -3.53 12.30 7.54
C TYR A 412 -3.82 11.53 8.82
N GLY A 413 -3.48 12.11 9.98
CA GLY A 413 -3.83 11.51 11.27
C GLY A 413 -5.35 11.45 11.50
N LYS A 414 -6.11 12.43 11.01
CA LYS A 414 -7.58 12.44 11.12
C LYS A 414 -8.18 11.34 10.25
N ALA A 415 -7.74 11.23 9.00
CA ALA A 415 -8.19 10.20 8.07
C ALA A 415 -7.86 8.78 8.58
N PHE A 416 -6.67 8.59 9.15
CA PHE A 416 -6.27 7.33 9.77
C PHE A 416 -7.23 6.94 10.91
N LEU A 417 -7.50 7.87 11.83
CA LEU A 417 -8.40 7.62 12.96
C LEU A 417 -9.87 7.46 12.53
N SER A 418 -10.33 8.14 11.47
CA SER A 418 -11.73 8.11 11.06
C SER A 418 -12.07 6.98 10.08
N LEU A 419 -11.08 6.37 9.42
CA LEU A 419 -11.31 5.34 8.40
C LEU A 419 -10.60 4.03 8.73
N LEU A 420 -9.28 4.09 8.94
CA LEU A 420 -8.49 2.86 9.09
C LEU A 420 -8.69 2.20 10.46
N VAL A 421 -8.83 2.99 11.53
CA VAL A 421 -9.14 2.44 12.87
C VAL A 421 -10.51 1.75 12.89
N PRO A 422 -11.62 2.38 12.46
CA PRO A 422 -12.91 1.69 12.33
C PRO A 422 -12.81 0.45 11.45
N PHE A 423 -12.12 0.51 10.31
CA PHE A 423 -11.91 -0.65 9.45
C PHE A 423 -11.25 -1.83 10.18
N VAL A 424 -10.13 -1.60 10.86
CA VAL A 424 -9.41 -2.67 11.58
C VAL A 424 -10.30 -3.28 12.66
N ILE A 425 -11.05 -2.47 13.40
CA ILE A 425 -11.98 -2.96 14.43
C ILE A 425 -13.11 -3.79 13.80
N LEU A 426 -13.77 -3.25 12.77
CA LEU A 426 -14.87 -3.96 12.09
C LEU A 426 -14.40 -5.25 11.43
N GLN A 427 -13.21 -5.24 10.83
CA GLN A 427 -12.58 -6.42 10.24
C GLN A 427 -12.34 -7.48 11.33
N ALA A 428 -11.73 -7.10 12.46
CA ALA A 428 -11.51 -8.03 13.56
C ALA A 428 -12.83 -8.63 14.09
N LEU A 429 -13.87 -7.80 14.25
CA LEU A 429 -15.20 -8.26 14.65
C LEU A 429 -15.83 -9.21 13.62
N LEU A 430 -15.66 -8.97 12.32
CA LEU A 430 -16.13 -9.87 11.26
C LEU A 430 -15.41 -11.21 11.29
N LEU A 431 -14.12 -11.23 11.62
CA LEU A 431 -13.36 -12.47 11.79
C LEU A 431 -13.81 -13.25 13.04
N LEU A 432 -14.11 -12.55 14.12
CA LEU A 432 -14.69 -13.18 15.32
C LEU A 432 -16.07 -13.77 15.00
N LEU A 433 -16.94 -13.03 14.30
CA LEU A 433 -18.24 -13.53 13.85
C LEU A 433 -18.07 -14.78 12.95
N ARG A 434 -17.14 -14.74 12.01
CA ARG A 434 -16.81 -15.89 11.15
C ARG A 434 -16.40 -17.12 11.96
N GLY A 435 -15.50 -16.96 12.93
CA GLY A 435 -15.09 -18.03 13.83
C GLY A 435 -16.24 -18.56 14.69
N ALA A 436 -17.08 -17.66 15.21
CA ALA A 436 -18.27 -18.02 16.00
C ALA A 436 -19.32 -18.81 15.17
N LEU A 437 -19.37 -18.59 13.86
CA LEU A 437 -20.18 -19.37 12.92
C LEU A 437 -19.52 -20.69 12.47
N GLY A 438 -18.42 -21.09 13.12
CA GLY A 438 -17.71 -22.36 12.87
C GLY A 438 -16.87 -22.37 11.59
N LEU A 439 -16.56 -21.21 11.01
CA LEU A 439 -15.77 -21.11 9.78
C LEU A 439 -14.29 -20.89 10.11
N SER A 440 -13.40 -21.46 9.28
CA SER A 440 -11.97 -21.27 9.44
C SER A 440 -11.57 -19.80 9.29
N VAL A 441 -10.67 -19.35 10.16
CA VAL A 441 -10.05 -18.03 10.13
C VAL A 441 -8.59 -18.21 9.78
N THR A 442 -8.21 -17.76 8.58
CA THR A 442 -6.81 -17.81 8.11
C THR A 442 -6.25 -16.41 8.02
N PHE A 443 -4.92 -16.29 7.92
CA PHE A 443 -4.24 -15.01 7.82
C PHE A 443 -4.64 -14.19 6.58
N SER A 444 -5.03 -14.84 5.47
CA SER A 444 -5.55 -14.13 4.30
C SER A 444 -6.82 -13.33 4.61
N HIS A 445 -7.66 -13.82 5.54
CA HIS A 445 -8.85 -13.10 5.98
C HIS A 445 -8.52 -11.87 6.84
N VAL A 446 -7.33 -11.81 7.44
CA VAL A 446 -6.85 -10.63 8.18
C VAL A 446 -6.47 -9.50 7.22
N ILE A 447 -5.82 -9.83 6.10
CA ILE A 447 -5.32 -8.85 5.12
C ILE A 447 -6.40 -8.43 4.13
N VAL A 448 -7.27 -9.36 3.70
CA VAL A 448 -8.29 -9.10 2.67
C VAL A 448 -9.59 -8.62 3.33
N PRO A 449 -10.11 -7.43 2.95
CA PRO A 449 -11.37 -6.92 3.49
C PRO A 449 -12.51 -7.93 3.34
N GLN A 450 -13.20 -8.22 4.45
CA GLN A 450 -14.31 -9.18 4.44
C GLN A 450 -15.62 -8.52 3.97
N TYR A 451 -16.40 -9.26 3.18
CA TYR A 451 -17.83 -9.06 2.91
C TYR A 451 -18.29 -7.69 2.37
N GLY A 452 -17.37 -6.80 1.98
CA GLY A 452 -17.71 -5.45 1.49
C GLY A 452 -17.05 -4.31 2.26
N SER A 453 -16.22 -4.57 3.28
CA SER A 453 -15.53 -3.56 4.10
C SER A 453 -14.42 -2.76 3.38
N TRP A 454 -14.18 -3.04 2.10
CA TRP A 454 -13.11 -2.47 1.28
C TRP A 454 -13.18 -0.95 1.11
N TYR A 455 -14.36 -0.33 1.24
CA TYR A 455 -14.53 1.10 1.01
C TYR A 455 -13.70 1.96 1.97
N PHE A 456 -13.55 1.55 3.23
CA PHE A 456 -12.76 2.25 4.23
C PHE A 456 -11.27 2.39 3.84
N PRO A 457 -10.54 1.29 3.56
CA PRO A 457 -9.14 1.40 3.17
C PRO A 457 -8.99 2.08 1.80
N VAL A 458 -9.92 1.90 0.86
CA VAL A 458 -9.89 2.60 -0.44
C VAL A 458 -10.03 4.10 -0.29
N LEU A 459 -11.02 4.57 0.47
CA LEU A 459 -11.21 6.01 0.71
C LEU A 459 -10.03 6.60 1.50
N PHE A 460 -9.49 5.86 2.46
CA PHE A 460 -8.26 6.26 3.16
C PHE A 460 -7.10 6.44 2.18
N LEU A 461 -6.89 5.48 1.26
CA LEU A 461 -5.88 5.57 0.22
C LEU A 461 -6.08 6.82 -0.65
N PHE A 462 -7.30 7.08 -1.12
CA PHE A 462 -7.61 8.28 -1.92
C PHE A 462 -7.23 9.57 -1.19
N LEU A 463 -7.61 9.71 0.08
CA LEU A 463 -7.24 10.87 0.89
C LEU A 463 -5.72 11.00 1.10
N MET A 464 -4.97 9.89 1.08
CA MET A 464 -3.51 9.92 1.18
C MET A 464 -2.84 10.30 -0.15
N ILE A 465 -3.31 9.75 -1.28
CA ILE A 465 -2.67 9.90 -2.60
C ILE A 465 -3.06 11.19 -3.32
N THR A 466 -4.31 11.65 -3.21
CA THR A 466 -4.78 12.84 -3.94
C THR A 466 -4.01 14.12 -3.61
N PRO A 467 -3.62 14.45 -2.35
CA PRO A 467 -2.82 15.65 -2.09
C PRO A 467 -1.45 15.61 -2.75
N LEU A 468 -0.95 14.41 -3.06
CA LEU A 468 0.35 14.19 -3.70
C LEU A 468 0.24 14.33 -5.21
N LEU A 469 -0.85 13.82 -5.78
CA LEU A 469 -1.02 13.71 -7.23
C LEU A 469 -1.76 14.91 -7.84
N ARG A 470 -2.57 15.66 -7.09
CA ARG A 470 -3.45 16.73 -7.62
C ARG A 470 -2.74 17.86 -8.36
N LYS A 471 -1.42 18.00 -8.20
CA LYS A 471 -0.60 18.97 -8.95
C LYS A 471 -0.45 18.59 -10.42
N PHE A 472 -0.68 17.33 -10.77
CA PHE A 472 -0.61 16.84 -12.14
C PHE A 472 -1.87 17.23 -12.92
N ARG A 473 -1.70 18.03 -13.98
CA ARG A 473 -2.81 18.62 -14.77
C ARG A 473 -3.76 17.57 -15.35
N PHE A 474 -3.22 16.45 -15.83
CA PHE A 474 -3.96 15.39 -16.51
C PHE A 474 -4.25 14.20 -15.59
N LEU A 475 -4.40 14.44 -14.29
CA LEU A 475 -4.56 13.36 -13.30
C LEU A 475 -5.81 12.51 -13.51
N LEU A 476 -6.95 13.13 -13.82
CA LEU A 476 -8.18 12.38 -14.09
C LEU A 476 -8.01 11.47 -15.32
N THR A 477 -7.45 12.02 -16.41
CA THR A 477 -7.17 11.25 -17.63
C THR A 477 -6.21 10.11 -17.36
N ALA A 478 -5.10 10.36 -16.65
CA ALA A 478 -4.15 9.32 -16.29
C ALA A 478 -4.80 8.24 -15.41
N ALA A 479 -5.66 8.62 -14.46
CA ALA A 479 -6.38 7.66 -13.63
C ALA A 479 -7.34 6.78 -14.44
N VAL A 480 -8.07 7.36 -15.41
CA VAL A 480 -8.95 6.61 -16.33
C VAL A 480 -8.13 5.64 -17.19
N LEU A 481 -6.98 6.07 -17.72
CA LEU A 481 -6.10 5.21 -18.51
C LEU A 481 -5.49 4.07 -17.68
N VAL A 482 -5.14 4.32 -16.42
CA VAL A 482 -4.64 3.28 -15.51
C VAL A 482 -5.74 2.27 -15.18
N ALA A 483 -6.98 2.72 -14.92
CA ALA A 483 -8.14 1.85 -14.73
C ALA A 483 -8.41 0.99 -15.98
N ALA A 484 -8.41 1.62 -17.16
CA ALA A 484 -8.56 0.93 -18.43
C ALA A 484 -7.45 -0.11 -18.69
N GLY A 485 -6.20 0.21 -18.37
CA GLY A 485 -5.08 -0.70 -18.51
C GLY A 485 -5.16 -1.93 -17.58
N CYS A 486 -5.77 -1.78 -16.40
CA CYS A 486 -5.92 -2.89 -15.45
C CYS A 486 -6.87 -3.99 -15.94
N PHE A 487 -7.76 -3.68 -16.89
CA PHE A 487 -8.61 -4.65 -17.56
C PHE A 487 -7.79 -5.71 -18.33
N PHE A 488 -6.63 -5.32 -18.88
CA PHE A 488 -5.78 -6.19 -19.71
C PHE A 488 -4.73 -6.97 -18.91
N LEU A 489 -4.80 -6.98 -17.58
CA LEU A 489 -3.87 -7.74 -16.75
C LEU A 489 -4.20 -9.24 -16.80
N ALA A 490 -3.13 -10.06 -16.82
CA ALA A 490 -3.24 -11.53 -16.87
C ALA A 490 -3.87 -12.14 -15.60
N ASP A 491 -3.79 -11.44 -14.47
CA ASP A 491 -4.27 -11.86 -13.15
C ASP A 491 -4.83 -10.64 -12.37
N PRO A 492 -5.76 -10.87 -11.42
CA PRO A 492 -6.38 -9.79 -10.67
C PRO A 492 -5.41 -9.05 -9.75
N LEU A 493 -5.61 -7.74 -9.58
CA LEU A 493 -4.96 -6.98 -8.51
C LEU A 493 -5.49 -7.43 -7.12
N PRO A 494 -4.73 -7.21 -6.04
CA PRO A 494 -5.24 -7.39 -4.68
C PRO A 494 -6.53 -6.60 -4.47
N VAL A 495 -7.53 -7.17 -3.79
CA VAL A 495 -8.91 -6.64 -3.74
C VAL A 495 -9.00 -5.14 -3.47
N VAL A 496 -8.36 -4.64 -2.40
CA VAL A 496 -8.37 -3.20 -2.07
C VAL A 496 -7.83 -2.35 -3.21
N LEU A 497 -6.80 -2.84 -3.89
CA LEU A 497 -6.11 -2.09 -4.92
C LEU A 497 -6.83 -2.14 -6.26
N GLN A 498 -7.41 -3.28 -6.64
CA GLN A 498 -8.36 -3.35 -7.75
C GLN A 498 -9.43 -2.28 -7.54
N ARG A 499 -10.10 -2.28 -6.39
CA ARG A 499 -11.13 -1.27 -6.07
C ARG A 499 -10.56 0.14 -6.09
N ALA A 500 -9.37 0.36 -5.54
CA ALA A 500 -8.78 1.69 -5.53
C ALA A 500 -8.53 2.19 -6.97
N VAL A 501 -7.93 1.38 -7.85
CA VAL A 501 -7.67 1.79 -9.23
C VAL A 501 -8.96 2.07 -9.98
N GLU A 502 -9.94 1.17 -9.90
CA GLU A 502 -11.18 1.30 -10.66
C GLU A 502 -12.06 2.45 -10.18
N PHE A 503 -12.05 2.73 -8.86
CA PHE A 503 -12.88 3.78 -8.28
C PHE A 503 -12.20 5.15 -8.17
N TYR A 504 -10.88 5.25 -8.38
CA TYR A 504 -10.16 6.51 -8.23
C TYR A 504 -10.60 7.59 -9.25
N PRO A 505 -10.89 7.26 -10.53
CA PRO A 505 -11.42 8.25 -11.46
C PRO A 505 -12.76 8.84 -11.04
N PHE A 506 -13.68 8.04 -10.49
CA PHE A 506 -14.95 8.55 -9.94
C PHE A 506 -14.72 9.47 -8.75
N PHE A 507 -13.81 9.12 -7.84
CA PHE A 507 -13.41 9.98 -6.73
C PHE A 507 -12.81 11.31 -7.23
N LEU A 508 -11.87 11.28 -8.18
CA LEU A 508 -11.26 12.48 -8.75
C LEU A 508 -12.26 13.34 -9.50
N PHE A 509 -13.18 12.72 -10.24
CA PHE A 509 -14.27 13.43 -10.91
C PHE A 509 -15.10 14.23 -9.89
N GLY A 510 -15.49 13.60 -8.78
CA GLY A 510 -16.13 14.29 -7.67
C GLY A 510 -15.30 15.42 -7.07
N TYR A 511 -14.00 15.19 -6.85
CA TYR A 511 -13.05 16.19 -6.35
C TYR A 511 -12.99 17.42 -7.26
N TYR A 512 -12.92 17.25 -8.57
CA TYR A 512 -12.89 18.35 -9.52
C TYR A 512 -14.23 19.07 -9.65
N LEU A 513 -15.34 18.35 -9.49
CA LEU A 513 -16.70 18.90 -9.54
C LEU A 513 -17.09 19.77 -8.34
N SER A 514 -16.34 19.80 -7.24
CA SER A 514 -16.73 20.47 -5.98
C SER A 514 -17.23 21.91 -6.14
N ASP A 515 -16.68 22.64 -7.10
CA ASP A 515 -16.95 24.06 -7.29
C ASP A 515 -18.00 24.30 -8.40
N CYS A 516 -18.47 23.23 -9.05
CA CYS A 516 -19.49 23.29 -10.08
C CYS A 516 -20.90 23.37 -9.46
N SER A 517 -21.74 24.22 -10.07
CA SER A 517 -23.18 24.26 -9.80
C SER A 517 -23.92 23.23 -10.66
N PHE A 518 -24.83 22.47 -10.05
CA PHE A 518 -25.66 21.48 -10.74
C PHE A 518 -27.10 21.98 -10.94
N SER A 519 -27.27 23.22 -11.37
CA SER A 519 -28.59 23.85 -11.56
C SER A 519 -29.47 23.09 -12.56
N VAL A 520 -28.87 22.43 -13.56
CA VAL A 520 -29.58 21.60 -14.54
C VAL A 520 -30.26 20.40 -13.89
N CYS A 521 -29.55 19.67 -13.01
CA CYS A 521 -30.09 18.48 -12.35
C CYS A 521 -31.27 18.78 -11.42
N SER A 522 -31.42 20.03 -10.98
CA SER A 522 -32.58 20.44 -10.17
C SER A 522 -33.84 20.74 -10.97
N LYS A 523 -33.78 20.81 -12.31
CA LYS A 523 -34.93 21.19 -13.14
C LYS A 523 -35.96 20.06 -13.23
N PRO A 524 -37.28 20.35 -13.25
CA PRO A 524 -38.33 19.33 -13.31
C PRO A 524 -38.22 18.38 -14.52
N TRP A 525 -37.89 18.89 -15.71
CA TRP A 525 -37.71 18.06 -16.91
C TRP A 525 -36.55 17.06 -16.79
N PHE A 526 -35.48 17.44 -16.09
CA PHE A 526 -34.32 16.56 -15.88
C PHE A 526 -34.67 15.37 -14.98
N ARG A 527 -35.65 15.54 -14.08
CA ARG A 527 -36.17 14.43 -13.26
C ARG A 527 -36.78 13.35 -14.13
N TRP A 528 -37.61 13.72 -15.11
CA TRP A 528 -38.25 12.76 -16.02
C TRP A 528 -37.23 12.06 -16.92
N ILE A 529 -36.19 12.77 -17.37
CA ILE A 529 -35.05 12.13 -18.06
C ILE A 529 -34.36 11.12 -17.16
N SER A 530 -34.13 11.46 -15.89
CA SER A 530 -33.51 10.55 -14.93
C SER A 530 -34.37 9.31 -14.67
N VAL A 531 -35.70 9.49 -14.56
CA VAL A 531 -36.66 8.38 -14.42
C VAL A 531 -36.60 7.48 -15.66
N LEU A 532 -36.67 8.06 -16.86
CA LEU A 532 -36.59 7.30 -18.11
C LEU A 532 -35.26 6.55 -18.22
N PHE A 533 -34.15 7.20 -17.90
CA PHE A 533 -32.82 6.60 -17.91
C PHE A 533 -32.75 5.37 -17.00
N PHE A 534 -33.17 5.50 -15.74
CA PHE A 534 -33.15 4.36 -14.80
C PHE A 534 -34.17 3.28 -15.16
N ALA A 535 -35.33 3.63 -15.74
CA ALA A 535 -36.30 2.65 -16.23
C ALA A 535 -35.71 1.84 -17.39
N CYS A 536 -35.09 2.48 -18.37
CA CYS A 536 -34.42 1.80 -19.48
C CYS A 536 -33.25 0.94 -18.98
N LEU A 537 -32.43 1.46 -18.05
CA LEU A 537 -31.32 0.71 -17.47
C LEU A 537 -31.81 -0.51 -16.68
N PHE A 538 -32.89 -0.36 -15.90
CA PHE A 538 -33.50 -1.45 -15.17
C PHE A 538 -34.06 -2.52 -16.12
N LEU A 539 -34.81 -2.12 -17.15
CA LEU A 539 -35.31 -3.03 -18.18
C LEU A 539 -34.19 -3.77 -18.91
N PHE A 540 -33.07 -3.11 -19.21
CA PHE A 540 -31.89 -3.73 -19.81
C PHE A 540 -31.31 -4.87 -18.96
N PHE A 541 -31.33 -4.74 -17.63
CA PHE A 541 -30.88 -5.83 -16.74
C PHE A 541 -31.93 -6.95 -16.60
N MET A 542 -33.21 -6.58 -16.63
CA MET A 542 -34.30 -7.55 -16.48
C MET A 542 -34.57 -8.33 -17.78
N ILE A 543 -34.21 -7.80 -18.95
CA ILE A 543 -34.56 -8.32 -20.27
C ILE A 543 -33.34 -8.33 -21.21
N GLY A 544 -33.18 -9.38 -22.01
CA GLY A 544 -32.21 -9.42 -23.11
C GLY A 544 -30.76 -9.62 -22.65
N ASN A 545 -29.83 -8.89 -23.29
CA ASN A 545 -28.38 -9.09 -23.15
C ASN A 545 -27.84 -8.79 -21.74
N GLY A 546 -28.52 -8.00 -20.89
CA GLY A 546 -28.08 -7.75 -19.51
C GLY A 546 -28.05 -9.01 -18.62
N ARG A 547 -28.80 -10.05 -18.99
CA ARG A 547 -28.82 -11.33 -18.28
C ARG A 547 -27.53 -12.12 -18.45
N SER A 548 -26.90 -12.01 -19.62
CA SER A 548 -25.71 -12.78 -19.96
C SER A 548 -24.44 -12.12 -19.41
N ILE A 549 -24.45 -10.82 -19.10
CA ILE A 549 -23.23 -10.11 -18.72
C ILE A 549 -22.71 -10.57 -17.35
N PRO A 550 -21.41 -10.92 -17.24
CA PRO A 550 -20.81 -11.36 -15.99
C PRO A 550 -20.95 -10.36 -14.85
N THR A 551 -21.30 -10.83 -13.65
CA THR A 551 -21.50 -9.97 -12.46
C THR A 551 -20.23 -9.21 -12.06
N ASN A 552 -19.06 -9.82 -12.22
CA ASN A 552 -17.75 -9.22 -11.93
C ASN A 552 -17.51 -7.93 -12.70
N LEU A 553 -17.92 -7.87 -13.98
CA LEU A 553 -17.79 -6.70 -14.84
C LEU A 553 -18.46 -5.45 -14.25
N TYR A 554 -19.62 -5.60 -13.61
CA TYR A 554 -20.37 -4.49 -12.99
C TYR A 554 -19.95 -4.14 -11.57
N THR A 555 -19.26 -5.07 -10.91
CA THR A 555 -18.61 -4.78 -9.65
C THR A 555 -17.24 -4.14 -9.84
N PHE A 556 -16.75 -4.01 -11.08
CA PHE A 556 -15.33 -3.72 -11.36
C PHE A 556 -14.40 -4.73 -10.65
N GLU A 557 -14.85 -5.99 -10.56
CA GLU A 557 -14.01 -7.13 -10.22
C GLU A 557 -13.37 -7.65 -11.50
N TRP A 558 -12.15 -8.19 -11.37
CA TRP A 558 -11.44 -8.75 -12.51
C TRP A 558 -12.25 -9.87 -13.18
N VAL A 559 -12.20 -9.89 -14.51
CA VAL A 559 -12.98 -10.81 -15.33
C VAL A 559 -12.03 -11.84 -15.92
N ILE A 560 -12.29 -13.13 -15.64
CA ILE A 560 -11.65 -14.23 -16.36
C ILE A 560 -12.18 -14.19 -17.79
N TRP A 561 -11.28 -14.20 -18.77
CA TRP A 561 -11.63 -14.46 -20.18
C TRP A 561 -12.29 -15.82 -20.27
N ASP A 562 -13.61 -15.83 -20.45
CA ASP A 562 -14.37 -17.07 -20.60
C ASP A 562 -14.28 -17.53 -22.06
N LEU A 563 -14.22 -18.84 -22.29
CA LEU A 563 -14.08 -19.44 -23.62
C LEU A 563 -15.22 -19.05 -24.57
N ASP A 564 -16.38 -18.69 -24.00
CA ASP A 564 -17.60 -18.32 -24.74
C ASP A 564 -17.65 -16.84 -25.18
N ARG A 565 -16.69 -15.98 -24.78
CA ARG A 565 -16.72 -14.55 -25.12
C ARG A 565 -15.39 -14.04 -25.67
N THR A 566 -15.48 -13.28 -26.77
CA THR A 566 -14.32 -12.57 -27.30
C THR A 566 -13.86 -11.45 -26.35
N GLU A 567 -12.55 -11.24 -26.28
CA GLU A 567 -11.95 -10.19 -25.43
C GLU A 567 -12.54 -8.80 -25.76
N GLU A 568 -12.81 -8.55 -27.04
CA GLU A 568 -13.39 -7.31 -27.55
C GLU A 568 -14.79 -7.04 -26.97
N THR A 569 -15.64 -8.07 -26.87
CA THR A 569 -17.01 -7.94 -26.34
C THR A 569 -16.99 -7.54 -24.86
N LEU A 570 -16.11 -8.17 -24.08
CA LEU A 570 -15.96 -7.87 -22.66
C LEU A 570 -15.35 -6.47 -22.45
N ALA A 571 -14.34 -6.09 -23.25
CA ALA A 571 -13.76 -4.76 -23.23
C ALA A 571 -14.82 -3.69 -23.53
N PHE A 572 -15.63 -3.89 -24.58
CA PHE A 572 -16.70 -2.96 -24.94
C PHE A 572 -17.73 -2.81 -23.82
N GLN A 573 -18.17 -3.92 -23.21
CA GLN A 573 -19.10 -3.90 -22.07
C GLN A 573 -18.50 -3.17 -20.87
N TYR A 574 -17.23 -3.44 -20.56
CA TYR A 574 -16.49 -2.82 -19.46
C TYR A 574 -16.40 -1.30 -19.62
N PHE A 575 -15.92 -0.83 -20.78
CA PHE A 575 -15.77 0.60 -21.05
C PHE A 575 -17.12 1.32 -21.15
N THR A 576 -18.15 0.66 -21.70
CA THR A 576 -19.51 1.20 -21.74
C THR A 576 -20.07 1.37 -20.33
N HIS A 577 -19.91 0.36 -19.47
CA HIS A 577 -20.30 0.44 -18.07
C HIS A 577 -19.55 1.55 -17.32
N TYR A 578 -18.24 1.66 -17.53
CA TYR A 578 -17.40 2.70 -16.94
C TYR A 578 -17.88 4.11 -17.33
N ALA A 579 -18.18 4.32 -18.61
CA ALA A 579 -18.68 5.59 -19.14
C ALA A 579 -20.08 5.94 -18.59
N LEU A 580 -21.02 4.98 -18.62
CA LEU A 580 -22.37 5.19 -18.10
C LEU A 580 -22.41 5.43 -16.58
N SER A 581 -21.47 4.87 -15.84
CA SER A 581 -21.35 5.10 -14.38
C SER A 581 -21.08 6.56 -14.02
N PHE A 582 -20.33 7.31 -14.86
CA PHE A 582 -20.16 8.76 -14.67
C PHE A 582 -21.47 9.52 -14.87
N VAL A 583 -22.28 9.11 -15.85
CA VAL A 583 -23.59 9.71 -16.13
C VAL A 583 -24.57 9.46 -14.98
N CYS A 584 -24.50 8.27 -14.36
CA CYS A 584 -25.39 7.89 -13.26
C CYS A 584 -25.33 8.86 -12.07
N PHE A 585 -24.19 9.51 -11.80
CA PHE A 585 -24.12 10.55 -10.77
C PHE A 585 -25.15 11.65 -11.01
N PHE A 586 -25.18 12.21 -12.22
CA PHE A 586 -26.11 13.29 -12.55
C PHE A 586 -27.57 12.81 -12.51
N MET A 587 -27.83 11.60 -13.00
CA MET A 587 -29.19 11.03 -13.01
C MET A 587 -29.71 10.75 -11.59
N VAL A 588 -28.87 10.21 -10.68
CA VAL A 588 -29.25 10.03 -9.27
C VAL A 588 -29.58 11.38 -8.65
N MET A 589 -28.73 12.38 -8.85
CA MET A 589 -28.95 13.72 -8.32
C MET A 589 -30.24 14.35 -8.89
N GLY A 590 -30.59 14.05 -10.14
CA GLY A 590 -31.83 14.47 -10.78
C GLY A 590 -33.10 13.93 -10.11
N LEU A 591 -33.07 12.70 -9.60
CA LEU A 591 -34.24 12.10 -8.94
C LEU A 591 -34.51 12.67 -7.54
N LEU A 592 -33.50 13.24 -6.90
CA LEU A 592 -33.55 13.52 -5.47
C LEU A 592 -33.97 14.96 -5.15
N PRO A 593 -34.81 15.14 -4.11
CA PRO A 593 -35.17 16.48 -3.66
C PRO A 593 -33.98 17.17 -2.98
N ARG A 594 -33.90 18.50 -3.11
CA ARG A 594 -32.92 19.34 -2.39
C ARG A 594 -33.32 19.70 -0.96
N ARG A 595 -34.61 19.55 -0.62
CA ARG A 595 -35.13 19.81 0.73
C ARG A 595 -34.85 18.63 1.67
N LYS A 596 -34.88 18.91 2.96
CA LYS A 596 -34.95 17.88 4.00
C LYS A 596 -36.21 17.02 3.80
N VAL A 597 -36.03 15.71 3.81
CA VAL A 597 -37.09 14.70 3.76
C VAL A 597 -36.89 13.72 4.92
N PHE A 598 -37.89 12.87 5.17
CA PHE A 598 -37.90 11.99 6.35
C PHE A 598 -36.68 11.06 6.42
N PHE A 599 -36.15 10.61 5.28
CA PHE A 599 -34.99 9.72 5.20
C PHE A 599 -33.64 10.45 5.12
N SER A 600 -33.60 11.80 5.04
CA SER A 600 -32.34 12.55 4.96
C SER A 600 -31.36 12.16 6.07
N TYR A 601 -31.91 11.88 7.26
CA TYR A 601 -31.17 11.49 8.44
C TYR A 601 -30.36 10.19 8.26
N ILE A 602 -30.80 9.24 7.41
CA ILE A 602 -30.01 8.03 7.10
C ILE A 602 -28.69 8.42 6.42
N GLY A 603 -28.74 9.32 5.45
CA GLY A 603 -27.54 9.76 4.73
C GLY A 603 -26.57 10.56 5.59
N THR A 604 -27.07 11.21 6.64
CA THR A 604 -26.23 11.86 7.65
C THR A 604 -25.44 10.86 8.51
N HIS A 605 -25.92 9.61 8.60
CA HIS A 605 -25.35 8.52 9.40
C HIS A 605 -25.06 7.28 8.55
N SER A 606 -24.81 7.45 7.26
CA SER A 606 -24.61 6.35 6.31
C SER A 606 -23.44 5.44 6.71
N LEU A 607 -22.47 5.96 7.47
CA LEU A 607 -21.35 5.19 8.01
C LEU A 607 -21.79 4.06 8.96
N TYR A 608 -22.83 4.30 9.77
CA TYR A 608 -23.36 3.28 10.70
C TYR A 608 -24.04 2.16 9.95
N VAL A 609 -24.89 2.52 8.98
CA VAL A 609 -25.52 1.55 8.09
C VAL A 609 -24.45 0.76 7.34
N TYR A 610 -23.48 1.44 6.73
CA TYR A 610 -22.38 0.81 6.00
C TYR A 610 -21.56 -0.16 6.86
N GLY A 611 -21.14 0.24 8.06
CA GLY A 611 -20.32 -0.64 8.91
C GLY A 611 -21.09 -1.83 9.47
N LEU A 612 -22.33 -1.62 9.91
CA LEU A 612 -23.07 -2.61 10.71
C LEU A 612 -23.90 -3.57 9.86
N HIS A 613 -24.36 -3.17 8.66
CA HIS A 613 -25.16 -4.08 7.83
C HIS A 613 -24.37 -5.32 7.39
N LEU A 614 -23.03 -5.21 7.28
CA LEU A 614 -22.16 -6.33 6.88
C LEU A 614 -22.32 -7.53 7.82
N PHE A 615 -22.44 -7.30 9.13
CA PHE A 615 -22.61 -8.36 10.12
C PHE A 615 -23.97 -9.06 9.97
N ILE A 616 -25.02 -8.27 9.74
CA ILE A 616 -26.39 -8.77 9.59
C ILE A 616 -26.52 -9.52 8.28
N ALA A 617 -26.11 -8.91 7.16
CA ALA A 617 -26.16 -9.55 5.85
C ALA A 617 -25.27 -10.81 5.79
N TYR A 618 -24.10 -10.83 6.44
CA TYR A 618 -23.26 -12.03 6.53
C TYR A 618 -23.93 -13.14 7.34
N THR A 619 -24.53 -12.79 8.48
CA THR A 619 -25.23 -13.74 9.35
C THR A 619 -26.46 -14.32 8.67
N LEU A 620 -27.32 -13.48 8.08
CA LEU A 620 -28.53 -13.92 7.36
C LEU A 620 -28.16 -14.85 6.21
N ARG A 621 -27.13 -14.49 5.42
CA ARG A 621 -26.64 -15.32 4.32
C ARG A 621 -26.21 -16.72 4.76
N ARG A 622 -25.72 -16.85 5.99
CA ARG A 622 -25.20 -18.12 6.52
C ARG A 622 -26.25 -18.95 7.26
N LEU A 623 -27.18 -18.30 7.97
CA LEU A 623 -28.14 -18.96 8.83
C LEU A 623 -29.49 -19.25 8.16
N LEU A 624 -29.89 -18.45 7.17
CA LEU A 624 -31.17 -18.65 6.50
C LEU A 624 -31.05 -19.69 5.36
N PRO A 625 -32.03 -20.59 5.22
CA PRO A 625 -32.09 -21.49 4.08
C PRO A 625 -32.45 -20.72 2.79
N PRO A 626 -32.17 -21.31 1.61
CA PRO A 626 -32.63 -20.78 0.32
C PRO A 626 -34.14 -20.60 0.26
N ILE A 627 -34.58 -19.47 -0.29
CA ILE A 627 -36.00 -19.13 -0.45
C ILE A 627 -36.42 -19.42 -1.89
N SER A 628 -37.31 -20.38 -2.07
CA SER A 628 -37.86 -20.75 -3.39
C SER A 628 -39.04 -19.85 -3.82
N SER A 629 -39.77 -19.27 -2.88
CA SER A 629 -40.91 -18.39 -3.18
C SER A 629 -40.45 -16.99 -3.58
N VAL A 630 -40.93 -16.51 -4.74
CA VAL A 630 -40.70 -15.14 -5.23
C VAL A 630 -41.21 -14.09 -4.25
N SER A 631 -42.38 -14.32 -3.64
CA SER A 631 -42.98 -13.36 -2.69
C SER A 631 -42.14 -13.25 -1.41
N LEU A 632 -41.64 -14.38 -0.89
CA LEU A 632 -40.79 -14.39 0.30
C LEU A 632 -39.41 -13.78 0.02
N SER A 633 -38.82 -14.04 -1.16
CA SER A 633 -37.54 -13.42 -1.53
C SER A 633 -37.69 -11.91 -1.74
N PHE A 634 -38.83 -11.45 -2.25
CA PHE A 634 -39.16 -10.03 -2.32
C PHE A 634 -39.27 -9.40 -0.93
N LEU A 635 -40.00 -10.04 -0.01
CA LEU A 635 -40.11 -9.57 1.37
C LEU A 635 -38.74 -9.53 2.06
N TYR A 636 -37.92 -10.57 1.89
CA TYR A 636 -36.56 -10.64 2.41
C TYR A 636 -35.70 -9.47 1.91
N ILE A 637 -35.69 -9.18 0.61
CA ILE A 637 -34.94 -8.06 0.04
C ILE A 637 -35.49 -6.72 0.53
N LEU A 638 -36.81 -6.60 0.70
CA LEU A 638 -37.45 -5.40 1.22
C LEU A 638 -37.06 -5.08 2.68
N LEU A 639 -36.62 -6.07 3.46
CA LEU A 639 -36.09 -5.86 4.82
C LEU A 639 -34.88 -4.91 4.85
N SER A 640 -34.19 -4.71 3.72
CA SER A 640 -33.09 -3.75 3.60
C SER A 640 -33.48 -2.32 4.02
N VAL A 641 -34.72 -1.89 3.72
CA VAL A 641 -35.21 -0.55 4.04
C VAL A 641 -35.37 -0.34 5.56
N PRO A 642 -36.22 -1.11 6.28
CA PRO A 642 -36.34 -0.94 7.73
C PRO A 642 -35.02 -1.21 8.46
N LEU A 643 -34.19 -2.12 7.93
CA LEU A 643 -32.85 -2.37 8.49
C LEU A 643 -31.96 -1.11 8.41
N ALA A 644 -31.95 -0.39 7.30
CA ALA A 644 -31.20 0.86 7.18
C ALA A 644 -31.69 1.94 8.18
N PHE A 645 -33.01 2.04 8.40
CA PHE A 645 -33.57 2.93 9.43
C PHE A 645 -33.14 2.53 10.84
N LEU A 646 -33.20 1.23 11.16
CA LEU A 646 -32.78 0.69 12.45
C LEU A 646 -31.30 0.98 12.72
N LEU A 647 -30.42 0.71 11.76
CA LEU A 647 -28.99 0.92 11.92
C LEU A 647 -28.60 2.40 12.00
N ALA A 648 -29.36 3.29 11.37
CA ALA A 648 -29.18 4.73 11.52
C ALA A 648 -29.76 5.29 12.83
N SER A 649 -30.53 4.51 13.59
CA SER A 649 -31.28 5.00 14.76
C SER A 649 -30.38 5.56 15.88
N PRO A 650 -30.88 6.50 16.70
CA PRO A 650 -30.11 7.06 17.82
C PRO A 650 -29.55 6.02 18.82
N PRO A 651 -30.30 4.96 19.23
CA PRO A 651 -29.76 3.93 20.13
C PRO A 651 -28.54 3.21 19.54
N VAL A 652 -28.63 2.74 18.31
CA VAL A 652 -27.52 2.05 17.62
C VAL A 652 -26.31 2.97 17.51
N ARG A 653 -26.51 4.24 17.13
CA ARG A 653 -25.42 5.20 17.06
C ARG A 653 -24.73 5.40 18.40
N ARG A 654 -25.47 5.55 19.50
CA ARG A 654 -24.88 5.72 20.84
C ARG A 654 -24.00 4.53 21.22
N ILE A 655 -24.43 3.31 20.92
CA ILE A 655 -23.69 2.08 21.22
C ILE A 655 -22.41 1.98 20.37
N PHE A 656 -22.50 2.23 19.06
CA PHE A 656 -21.39 1.99 18.13
C PHE A 656 -20.50 3.21 17.85
N ARG A 657 -20.84 4.39 18.39
CA ARG A 657 -20.04 5.62 18.24
C ARG A 657 -18.56 5.45 18.62
N PRO A 658 -18.18 4.74 19.71
CA PRO A 658 -16.77 4.54 20.04
C PRO A 658 -15.97 3.78 18.98
N ILE A 659 -16.65 2.92 18.21
CA ILE A 659 -16.05 2.07 17.18
C ILE A 659 -15.97 2.83 15.85
N LEU A 660 -17.07 3.47 15.45
CA LEU A 660 -17.20 4.08 14.12
C LEU A 660 -16.74 5.55 14.06
N GLU A 661 -16.73 6.26 15.19
CA GLU A 661 -16.30 7.67 15.28
C GLU A 661 -15.27 7.93 16.40
N PRO A 662 -14.17 7.16 16.49
CA PRO A 662 -13.21 7.25 17.60
C PRO A 662 -12.52 8.62 17.68
N LYS A 663 -12.43 9.35 16.56
CA LYS A 663 -11.89 10.71 16.50
C LYS A 663 -12.68 11.68 17.36
N THR A 664 -14.02 11.61 17.35
CA THR A 664 -14.85 12.55 18.14
C THR A 664 -14.60 12.39 19.64
N LEU A 665 -14.27 11.16 20.07
CA LEU A 665 -13.86 10.88 21.45
C LEU A 665 -12.44 11.36 21.73
N PHE A 666 -11.51 11.19 20.79
CA PHE A 666 -10.13 11.64 20.95
C PHE A 666 -10.03 13.17 21.05
N ASP A 667 -10.76 13.90 20.20
CA ASP A 667 -10.80 15.36 20.21
C ASP A 667 -11.47 15.86 21.51
N ALA A 668 -12.60 15.27 21.93
CA ALA A 668 -13.26 15.61 23.20
C ALA A 668 -12.40 15.29 24.44
N TRP A 669 -11.65 14.18 24.41
CA TRP A 669 -10.69 13.84 25.46
C TRP A 669 -9.54 14.85 25.54
N LYS A 670 -9.05 15.31 24.39
CA LYS A 670 -7.98 16.31 24.31
C LYS A 670 -8.43 17.67 24.83
N GLU A 671 -9.66 18.07 24.51
CA GLU A 671 -10.27 19.30 25.06
C GLU A 671 -10.44 19.22 26.58
N LYS A 672 -10.96 18.10 27.11
CA LYS A 672 -11.05 17.87 28.57
C LYS A 672 -9.70 17.90 29.27
N LYS A 673 -8.65 17.35 28.63
CA LYS A 673 -7.30 17.37 29.19
C LYS A 673 -6.70 18.77 29.19
N HIS A 674 -6.96 19.57 28.16
CA HIS A 674 -6.52 20.96 28.11
C HIS A 674 -7.27 21.87 29.08
N SER A 675 -8.55 21.62 29.34
CA SER A 675 -9.30 22.34 30.37
C SER A 675 -8.81 21.97 31.78
N ALA A 676 -8.48 20.71 32.03
CA ALA A 676 -7.96 20.25 33.33
C ALA A 676 -6.52 20.68 33.64
N THR A 677 -5.75 21.13 32.65
CA THR A 677 -4.41 21.73 32.85
C THR A 677 -4.43 23.26 32.95
N LYS A 678 -5.61 23.88 32.77
CA LYS A 678 -5.82 25.33 32.89
C LYS A 678 -6.62 25.72 34.14
N SER A 679 -7.28 24.76 34.79
CA SER A 679 -7.70 24.83 36.20
C SER A 679 -6.58 24.35 37.09
#